data_AF-A0A2S9Y2F9-F1
#
_entry.id   AF-A0A2S9Y2F9-F1
#
_cell.length_a   1.000
_cell.length_b   1.000
_cell.length_c   1.000
_cell.angle_alpha   90.00
_cell.angle_beta   90.00
_cell.angle_gamma   90.00
#
_symmetry.space_group_name_H-M   'P 1'
#
loop_
_entity.id
_entity.type
_entity.pdbx_description
1 polymer ?
#
loop_
_entity_poly.entity_id
_entity_poly.type
_entity_poly.pdbx_seq_one_letter_code
_entity_poly.pdbx_strand_id
1 'polypeptide(L)'
;MHPFVQARAPMAAEDDNSTIDTDDDAAIEDQSSDAVESAQAAQMAAMQKAAGEIELVVLPLSCTNEGKGAPLSMGVQRWLAQELARTGLKAAAPVFTALAEQQGRKVPALLIYRDAWSDQRALQGAVRFANARRLIAANFSVAEDKLVLDMRLADIHLDDPEQAEQAEQAEPAKAEDAEGEDAEGEGEKIAGRLETVATWSTETTADAIGEKLYEALVEMAKHSGQTVAHEGWEQAFGTTDKQAMLSFLVGLGNLSALQGRTVPATADQLLNPLMDAINRDPKMDGAMEALHAMTDILLALQSGDRTAQPLCLQALSIAAQRRKEDPEAWHHLAVVARRLGDLPTAVNGFNQAFNLLPTSVQIAVDFIQTLRRAGDAENALKVAQHAVEQGNEAPPILALLGSLLIEIDDFDSAEPFLRRAVDEGQIASAYGDLSNVLWDRSDDDTPEQAEDREEAIGLLKTAIGLRHVAKSTLDMLLDLSTDEGHEDAEKLLRQAGENHADNPAVLTSLATLLLESDEPEQARVWLDKLLELPRRSLDDDAFGRRAVLALEIDDFEDRYEAAIDGVNSAGAKQQSEAAVFLREVIAKDPRYWQPHLMLALAVRQTEGDAAALSHLMNAVRLRPNDAQIRQLIAAIMRKQGRPREAVEHLRAVVALNPRDVDPVINLATCMRDANMFAEARQICTAALQMIPNHPQFKAVLDSLPKEA
;
A
#
# COMPACT_ATOMS: atom_id res chain seq x y z
N MET A 1 -26.46 -25.60 -33.88
CA MET A 1 -27.75 -25.33 -33.21
C MET A 1 -27.47 -24.29 -32.14
N HIS A 2 -28.10 -23.13 -32.30
CA HIS A 2 -28.04 -21.87 -31.52
C HIS A 2 -28.18 -22.03 -29.99
N PRO A 3 -27.96 -20.97 -29.15
CA PRO A 3 -27.29 -19.67 -29.40
C PRO A 3 -26.35 -19.19 -28.25
N PHE A 4 -25.36 -18.35 -28.58
CA PHE A 4 -24.70 -17.42 -27.64
C PHE A 4 -24.84 -16.01 -28.22
N VAL A 5 -26.09 -15.55 -28.33
CA VAL A 5 -26.48 -14.15 -28.51
C VAL A 5 -27.87 -14.05 -27.90
N GLN A 6 -27.96 -13.50 -26.69
CA GLN A 6 -29.15 -12.80 -26.25
C GLN A 6 -28.69 -11.45 -25.71
N ALA A 7 -29.00 -10.43 -26.49
CA ALA A 7 -29.08 -9.06 -26.04
C ALA A 7 -30.10 -8.97 -24.90
N ARG A 8 -29.72 -8.29 -23.82
CA ARG A 8 -30.64 -7.66 -22.88
C ARG A 8 -30.16 -6.23 -22.68
N ALA A 9 -30.88 -5.31 -23.28
CA ALA A 9 -31.11 -3.95 -22.81
C ALA A 9 -32.52 -3.58 -23.27
N PRO A 10 -33.24 -2.64 -22.63
CA PRO A 10 -33.01 -2.00 -21.33
C PRO A 10 -34.25 -2.13 -20.41
N MET A 11 -34.08 -1.93 -19.10
CA MET A 11 -35.09 -1.32 -18.20
C MET A 11 -34.56 -1.35 -16.77
N ALA A 12 -34.48 -0.16 -16.17
CA ALA A 12 -34.60 0.17 -14.76
C ALA A 12 -34.27 -0.95 -13.76
N ALA A 13 -33.06 -0.88 -13.22
CA ALA A 13 -32.80 -1.23 -11.83
C ALA A 13 -32.13 0.02 -11.23
N GLU A 14 -32.92 0.75 -10.45
CA GLU A 14 -32.43 1.27 -9.18
C GLU A 14 -31.62 0.14 -8.53
N ASP A 15 -30.36 0.42 -8.22
CA ASP A 15 -29.59 -0.22 -7.17
C ASP A 15 -28.21 0.44 -7.20
N ASP A 16 -28.14 1.52 -6.43
CA ASP A 16 -27.19 1.59 -5.33
C ASP A 16 -25.74 1.30 -5.71
N ASN A 17 -25.18 2.18 -6.54
CA ASN A 17 -23.75 2.38 -6.57
C ASN A 17 -23.43 3.52 -5.60
N SER A 18 -23.66 3.26 -4.32
CA SER A 18 -23.11 3.99 -3.18
C SER A 18 -21.59 3.93 -3.27
N THR A 19 -21.06 4.76 -4.17
CA THR A 19 -19.98 5.69 -3.90
C THR A 19 -19.13 5.23 -2.72
N ILE A 20 -18.22 4.31 -3.05
CA ILE A 20 -17.26 3.70 -2.14
C ILE A 20 -16.46 4.86 -1.55
N ASP A 21 -16.79 5.22 -0.31
CA ASP A 21 -15.93 6.02 0.55
C ASP A 21 -14.58 5.30 0.63
N THR A 22 -13.64 5.84 -0.14
CA THR A 22 -12.22 5.55 -0.05
C THR A 22 -11.54 6.51 0.93
N ASP A 23 -12.23 6.87 2.00
CA ASP A 23 -11.59 7.33 3.24
C ASP A 23 -11.10 6.10 4.02
N ASP A 24 -10.07 5.44 3.47
CA ASP A 24 -9.01 4.74 4.22
C ASP A 24 -7.97 4.16 3.25
N ASP A 25 -7.42 5.04 2.40
CA ASP A 25 -6.08 4.86 1.83
C ASP A 25 -5.17 5.95 2.40
N ALA A 26 -4.64 5.66 3.58
CA ALA A 26 -3.37 6.22 4.01
C ALA A 26 -2.30 5.82 2.97
N ALA A 27 -2.14 6.71 1.98
CA ALA A 27 -0.98 6.99 1.14
C ALA A 27 -0.13 5.80 0.67
N ILE A 28 -0.21 5.47 -0.63
CA ILE A 28 0.99 5.34 -1.48
C ILE A 28 0.76 6.02 -2.86
N GLU A 29 1.46 7.14 -3.02
CA GLU A 29 2.14 7.80 -4.16
C GLU A 29 1.57 7.65 -5.60
N ASP A 30 1.36 8.73 -6.38
CA ASP A 30 2.44 9.45 -7.07
C ASP A 30 2.01 10.88 -7.54
N GLN A 31 2.53 11.92 -6.87
CA GLN A 31 2.63 13.29 -7.42
C GLN A 31 4.07 13.48 -7.86
N SER A 32 4.33 13.14 -9.12
CA SER A 32 5.58 12.56 -9.62
C SER A 32 6.77 13.49 -9.86
N SER A 33 6.91 14.59 -9.12
CA SER A 33 8.25 15.15 -8.86
C SER A 33 8.25 16.06 -7.65
N ASP A 34 7.46 17.14 -7.62
CA ASP A 34 7.64 18.17 -6.60
C ASP A 34 7.09 17.80 -5.20
N ALA A 35 6.01 17.02 -5.12
CA ALA A 35 5.47 16.59 -3.82
C ALA A 35 6.09 15.30 -3.32
N VAL A 36 6.55 14.43 -4.22
CA VAL A 36 7.52 13.37 -3.90
C VAL A 36 8.81 14.01 -3.39
N GLU A 37 9.30 15.09 -4.00
CA GLU A 37 10.44 15.85 -3.50
C GLU A 37 10.13 16.55 -2.17
N SER A 38 8.92 17.07 -1.92
CA SER A 38 8.57 17.70 -0.64
C SER A 38 8.34 16.69 0.49
N ALA A 39 7.77 15.53 0.18
CA ALA A 39 7.57 14.43 1.13
C ALA A 39 8.88 13.69 1.37
N GLN A 40 9.72 13.51 0.34
CA GLN A 40 11.10 13.09 0.50
C GLN A 40 11.90 14.14 1.24
N ALA A 41 11.67 15.44 1.06
CA ALA A 41 12.35 16.49 1.82
C ALA A 41 11.88 16.52 3.28
N ALA A 42 10.60 16.28 3.56
CA ALA A 42 10.06 16.19 4.91
C ALA A 42 10.48 14.88 5.60
N GLN A 43 10.52 13.77 4.86
CA GLN A 43 11.03 12.48 5.32
C GLN A 43 12.54 12.54 5.51
N MET A 44 13.28 13.19 4.61
CA MET A 44 14.71 13.48 4.74
C MET A 44 14.96 14.43 5.89
N ALA A 45 14.14 15.46 6.11
CA ALA A 45 14.24 16.35 7.26
C ALA A 45 13.90 15.63 8.56
N ALA A 46 12.93 14.72 8.56
CA ALA A 46 12.61 13.87 9.71
C ALA A 46 13.70 12.82 9.96
N MET A 47 14.28 12.24 8.91
CA MET A 47 15.43 11.34 8.98
C MET A 47 16.69 12.07 9.41
N GLN A 48 16.92 13.31 8.97
CA GLN A 48 18.01 14.19 9.39
C GLN A 48 17.81 14.63 10.84
N LYS A 49 16.58 14.96 11.24
CA LYS A 49 16.25 15.26 12.64
C LYS A 49 16.46 14.04 13.53
N ALA A 50 15.96 12.87 13.13
CA ALA A 50 16.19 11.61 13.84
C ALA A 50 17.68 11.23 13.86
N ALA A 51 18.39 11.44 12.75
CA ALA A 51 19.83 11.22 12.66
C ALA A 51 20.63 12.17 13.55
N GLY A 52 20.19 13.42 13.63
CA GLY A 52 20.69 14.44 14.54
C GLY A 52 20.34 14.14 16.00
N GLU A 53 19.50 13.17 16.32
CA GLU A 53 19.29 12.75 17.71
C GLU A 53 20.16 11.56 18.10
N ILE A 54 20.82 10.89 17.16
CA ILE A 54 21.64 9.70 17.43
C ILE A 54 22.91 10.09 18.18
N GLU A 55 23.14 9.47 19.33
CA GLU A 55 24.31 9.69 20.18
C GLU A 55 25.34 8.55 20.05
N LEU A 56 24.88 7.37 19.62
CA LEU A 56 25.69 6.15 19.46
C LEU A 56 25.41 5.50 18.11
N VAL A 57 26.46 5.33 17.31
CA VAL A 57 26.35 4.67 15.99
C VAL A 57 27.00 3.30 16.03
N VAL A 58 26.26 2.25 15.65
CA VAL A 58 26.81 0.91 15.47
C VAL A 58 27.17 0.74 13.99
N LEU A 59 28.44 0.88 13.65
CA LEU A 59 28.94 0.78 12.28
C LEU A 59 28.85 -0.67 11.75
N PRO A 60 28.67 -0.85 10.43
CA PRO A 60 28.53 -2.17 9.83
C PRO A 60 29.77 -3.02 10.01
N LEU A 61 29.58 -4.33 10.07
CA LEU A 61 30.68 -5.25 10.28
C LEU A 61 31.47 -5.47 8.97
N SER A 62 32.79 -5.34 9.00
CA SER A 62 33.61 -5.82 7.88
C SER A 62 33.49 -7.35 7.82
N CYS A 63 33.06 -7.92 6.69
CA CYS A 63 32.90 -9.37 6.53
C CYS A 63 33.97 -9.89 5.57
N THR A 64 34.96 -10.61 6.10
CA THR A 64 36.14 -11.05 5.34
C THR A 64 35.90 -12.28 4.45
N ASN A 65 34.66 -12.79 4.34
CA ASN A 65 34.32 -13.97 3.54
C ASN A 65 33.00 -13.76 2.77
N GLU A 66 33.04 -13.84 1.44
CA GLU A 66 31.93 -13.48 0.56
C GLU A 66 30.86 -14.59 0.48
N GLY A 67 29.63 -14.20 0.79
CA GLY A 67 28.42 -14.94 0.38
C GLY A 67 27.51 -15.41 1.52
N LYS A 68 28.06 -15.82 2.68
CA LYS A 68 27.25 -16.40 3.77
C LYS A 68 27.21 -15.58 5.08
N GLY A 69 28.23 -14.76 5.35
CA GLY A 69 28.34 -14.02 6.62
C GLY A 69 27.70 -12.63 6.62
N ALA A 70 27.51 -12.00 5.46
CA ALA A 70 27.11 -10.60 5.37
C ALA A 70 25.70 -10.32 5.95
N PRO A 71 24.63 -11.07 5.62
CA PRO A 71 23.32 -10.88 6.24
C PRO A 71 23.36 -11.07 7.76
N LEU A 72 24.04 -12.12 8.23
CA LEU A 72 24.18 -12.37 9.67
C LEU A 72 24.87 -11.20 10.37
N SER A 73 25.94 -10.66 9.77
CA SER A 73 26.71 -9.56 10.33
C SER A 73 25.90 -8.25 10.44
N MET A 74 25.10 -7.92 9.42
CA MET A 74 24.16 -6.80 9.47
C MET A 74 23.02 -7.03 10.46
N GLY A 75 22.57 -8.27 10.57
CA GLY A 75 21.61 -8.70 11.58
C GLY A 75 22.07 -8.39 12.99
N VAL A 76 23.31 -8.77 13.30
CA VAL A 76 23.96 -8.51 14.60
C VAL A 76 24.08 -7.00 14.85
N GLN A 77 24.51 -6.23 13.86
CA GLN A 77 24.60 -4.78 13.96
C GLN A 77 23.24 -4.16 14.31
N ARG A 78 22.18 -4.52 13.56
CA ARG A 78 20.83 -4.01 13.78
C ARG A 78 20.27 -4.42 15.13
N TRP A 79 20.44 -5.68 15.50
CA TRP A 79 20.00 -6.20 16.78
C TRP A 79 20.68 -5.46 17.95
N LEU A 80 22.01 -5.30 17.92
CA LEU A 80 22.74 -4.55 18.95
C LEU A 80 22.24 -3.10 19.08
N ALA A 81 22.03 -2.42 17.96
CA ALA A 81 21.50 -1.07 17.98
C ALA A 81 20.09 -1.00 18.58
N GLN A 82 19.21 -1.95 18.23
CA GLN A 82 17.85 -2.04 18.77
C GLN A 82 17.86 -2.30 20.29
N GLU A 83 18.67 -3.23 20.77
CA GLU A 83 18.75 -3.52 22.21
C GLU A 83 19.36 -2.36 23.00
N LEU A 84 20.41 -1.72 22.48
CA LEU A 84 20.97 -0.52 23.11
C LEU A 84 19.94 0.61 23.14
N ALA A 85 19.15 0.78 22.08
CA ALA A 85 18.07 1.76 22.06
C ALA A 85 17.00 1.50 23.14
N ARG A 86 16.66 0.24 23.40
CA ARG A 86 15.72 -0.15 24.47
C ARG A 86 16.23 0.20 25.87
N THR A 87 17.54 0.36 26.07
CA THR A 87 18.10 0.85 27.34
C THR A 87 17.93 2.36 27.54
N GLY A 88 17.38 3.08 26.55
CA GLY A 88 17.22 4.54 26.57
C GLY A 88 18.34 5.30 25.87
N LEU A 89 19.30 4.61 25.24
CA LEU A 89 20.30 5.25 24.37
C LEU A 89 19.66 5.64 23.04
N LYS A 90 20.12 6.74 22.46
CA LYS A 90 19.78 7.08 21.08
C LYS A 90 20.77 6.39 20.14
N ALA A 91 20.56 5.09 19.95
CA ALA A 91 21.44 4.21 19.18
C ALA A 91 20.85 3.87 17.79
N ALA A 92 21.70 3.75 16.77
CA ALA A 92 21.27 3.35 15.43
C ALA A 92 22.32 2.51 14.68
N ALA A 93 21.82 1.71 13.72
CA ALA A 93 22.61 0.91 12.80
C ALA A 93 22.49 1.46 11.37
N PRO A 94 23.40 2.34 10.92
CA PRO A 94 23.38 2.85 9.55
C PRO A 94 23.67 1.77 8.50
N VAL A 95 23.01 1.92 7.35
CA VAL A 95 23.26 1.16 6.13
C VAL A 95 24.02 2.07 5.17
N PHE A 96 25.24 1.69 4.80
CA PHE A 96 26.04 2.45 3.84
C PHE A 96 25.82 1.92 2.42
N THR A 97 25.53 2.83 1.50
CA THR A 97 25.27 2.51 0.09
C THR A 97 26.22 3.30 -0.81
N ALA A 98 26.67 2.65 -1.89
CA ALA A 98 27.38 3.27 -3.01
C ALA A 98 26.61 2.99 -4.30
N LEU A 99 26.92 3.67 -5.41
CA LEU A 99 26.33 3.33 -6.71
C LEU A 99 27.23 2.32 -7.43
N ALA A 100 26.72 1.13 -7.72
CA ALA A 100 27.38 0.12 -8.56
C ALA A 100 26.69 0.04 -9.92
N GLU A 101 27.44 -0.24 -10.97
CA GLU A 101 26.88 -0.40 -12.31
C GLU A 101 26.48 -1.87 -12.53
N GLN A 102 25.18 -2.12 -12.69
CA GLN A 102 24.63 -3.44 -13.01
C GLN A 102 23.82 -3.35 -14.30
N GLN A 103 24.21 -4.15 -15.31
CA GLN A 103 23.53 -4.21 -16.61
C GLN A 103 23.34 -2.82 -17.27
N GLY A 104 24.32 -1.94 -17.12
CA GLY A 104 24.30 -0.57 -17.68
C GLY A 104 23.40 0.42 -16.92
N ARG A 105 22.99 0.10 -15.68
CA ARG A 105 22.28 1.01 -14.77
C ARG A 105 23.07 1.17 -13.47
N LYS A 106 23.14 2.40 -12.95
CA LYS A 106 23.68 2.68 -11.61
C LYS A 106 22.62 2.31 -10.56
N VAL A 107 22.93 1.32 -9.71
CA VAL A 107 22.04 0.80 -8.66
C VAL A 107 22.73 1.00 -7.31
N PRO A 108 22.01 1.38 -6.24
CA PRO A 108 22.56 1.38 -4.89
C PRO A 108 23.05 -0.03 -4.53
N ALA A 109 24.32 -0.15 -4.19
CA ALA A 109 24.97 -1.36 -3.71
C ALA A 109 25.38 -1.14 -2.26
N LEU A 110 25.19 -2.19 -1.45
CA LEU A 110 25.62 -2.19 -0.06
C LEU A 110 27.15 -2.15 -0.01
N LEU A 111 27.70 -1.23 0.77
CA LEU A 111 29.12 -1.24 1.08
C LEU A 111 29.40 -2.30 2.15
N ILE A 112 29.76 -3.50 1.71
CA ILE A 112 30.37 -4.52 2.58
C ILE A 112 31.88 -4.28 2.55
N TYR A 113 32.43 -3.79 3.64
CA TYR A 113 33.87 -3.59 3.75
C TYR A 113 34.55 -4.96 3.90
N ARG A 114 35.49 -5.25 2.99
CA ARG A 114 36.27 -6.49 3.02
C ARG A 114 37.39 -6.44 4.05
N ASP A 115 37.90 -5.24 4.33
CA ASP A 115 38.97 -5.00 5.30
C ASP A 115 38.42 -4.54 6.65
N ALA A 116 39.16 -4.84 7.71
CA ALA A 116 38.87 -4.37 9.06
C ALA A 116 38.79 -2.84 9.13
N TRP A 117 37.96 -2.33 10.04
CA TRP A 117 37.82 -0.89 10.26
C TRP A 117 39.12 -0.23 10.73
N SER A 118 39.58 0.76 9.98
CA SER A 118 40.59 1.74 10.43
C SER A 118 39.91 2.92 11.14
N ASP A 119 40.66 3.63 12.00
CA ASP A 119 40.13 4.79 12.74
C ASP A 119 39.58 5.88 11.80
N GLN A 120 40.27 6.12 10.69
CA GLN A 120 39.83 7.09 9.68
C GLN A 120 38.53 6.67 9.00
N ARG A 121 38.36 5.38 8.67
CA ARG A 121 37.13 4.89 8.05
C ARG A 121 35.96 4.93 9.05
N ALA A 122 36.20 4.56 10.30
CA ALA A 122 35.18 4.61 11.34
C ALA A 122 34.71 6.05 11.61
N LEU A 123 35.63 7.02 11.60
CA LEU A 123 35.30 8.45 11.63
C LEU A 123 34.45 8.87 10.43
N GLN A 124 34.81 8.48 9.20
CA GLN A 124 34.03 8.78 7.99
C GLN A 124 32.60 8.22 8.06
N GLY A 125 32.42 7.05 8.68
CA GLY A 125 31.09 6.49 8.92
C GLY A 125 30.29 7.26 9.98
N ALA A 126 30.94 7.65 11.08
CA ALA A 126 30.28 8.27 12.23
C ALA A 126 29.94 9.75 12.04
N VAL A 127 30.75 10.51 11.30
CA VAL A 127 30.55 11.96 11.09
C VAL A 127 29.27 12.29 10.30
N ARG A 128 28.66 11.31 9.63
CA ARG A 128 27.31 11.43 9.03
C ARG A 128 26.19 11.64 10.05
N PHE A 129 26.50 11.48 11.34
CA PHE A 129 25.59 11.65 12.46
C PHE A 129 26.14 12.77 13.34
N ALA A 130 25.65 14.00 13.14
CA ALA A 130 26.22 15.21 13.75
C ALA A 130 26.33 15.15 15.29
N ASN A 131 25.43 14.42 15.96
CA ASN A 131 25.41 14.29 17.41
C ASN A 131 25.97 12.95 17.92
N ALA A 132 26.53 12.11 17.05
CA ALA A 132 27.19 10.89 17.46
C ALA A 132 28.46 11.21 18.25
N ARG A 133 28.43 10.91 19.55
CA ARG A 133 29.59 11.09 20.45
C ARG A 133 30.36 9.81 20.64
N ARG A 134 29.74 8.68 20.31
CA ARG A 134 30.31 7.34 20.40
C ARG A 134 30.02 6.55 19.14
N LEU A 135 30.92 5.64 18.83
CA LEU A 135 30.68 4.61 17.83
C LEU A 135 31.05 3.23 18.37
N ILE A 136 30.36 2.24 17.83
CA ILE A 136 30.76 0.83 17.89
C ILE A 136 31.23 0.45 16.50
N ALA A 137 32.53 0.20 16.35
CA ALA A 137 33.08 -0.42 15.15
C ALA A 137 33.28 -1.90 15.44
N ALA A 138 32.88 -2.75 14.51
CA ALA A 138 33.03 -4.17 14.73
C ALA A 138 33.39 -4.90 13.43
N ASN A 139 34.14 -5.99 13.55
CA ASN A 139 34.61 -6.83 12.46
C ASN A 139 34.08 -8.23 12.70
N PHE A 140 33.55 -8.86 11.65
CA PHE A 140 32.96 -10.18 11.73
C PHE A 140 33.61 -11.10 10.70
N SER A 141 34.29 -12.14 11.15
CA SER A 141 34.86 -13.14 10.26
C SER A 141 34.15 -14.48 10.40
N VAL A 142 33.81 -15.08 9.27
CA VAL A 142 33.15 -16.38 9.20
C VAL A 142 34.08 -17.38 8.52
N ALA A 143 34.53 -18.38 9.27
CA ALA A 143 35.22 -19.58 8.78
C ALA A 143 34.28 -20.80 8.92
N GLU A 144 34.63 -21.94 8.31
CA GLU A 144 33.73 -23.10 8.19
C GLU A 144 33.07 -23.54 9.51
N ASP A 145 33.80 -23.50 10.63
CA ASP A 145 33.29 -23.90 11.96
C ASP A 145 33.43 -22.81 13.05
N LYS A 146 33.82 -21.58 12.66
CA LYS A 146 34.21 -20.53 13.62
C LYS A 146 33.73 -19.16 13.20
N LEU A 147 33.22 -18.41 14.16
CA LEU A 147 32.83 -17.02 14.06
C LEU A 147 33.76 -16.21 14.95
N VAL A 148 34.44 -15.21 14.38
CA VAL A 148 35.23 -14.25 15.16
C VAL A 148 34.51 -12.91 15.12
N LEU A 149 34.21 -12.38 16.29
CA LEU A 149 33.58 -11.09 16.48
C LEU A 149 34.52 -10.18 17.28
N ASP A 150 35.04 -9.16 16.60
CA ASP A 150 35.85 -8.12 17.21
C ASP A 150 35.05 -6.83 17.25
N MET A 151 34.83 -6.25 18.43
CA MET A 151 34.04 -5.04 18.63
C MET A 151 34.86 -4.01 19.41
N ARG A 152 34.71 -2.74 19.05
CA ARG A 152 35.37 -1.59 19.66
C ARG A 152 34.34 -0.50 19.92
N LEU A 153 34.16 -0.14 21.19
CA LEU A 153 33.47 1.08 21.59
C LEU A 153 34.50 2.20 21.69
N ALA A 154 34.25 3.31 21.01
CA ALA A 154 35.13 4.47 21.03
C ALA A 154 34.36 5.77 21.19
N ASP A 155 34.94 6.71 21.95
CA ASP A 155 34.51 8.11 22.01
C ASP A 155 35.07 8.85 20.79
N ILE A 156 34.22 9.64 20.14
CA ILE A 156 34.54 10.43 18.96
C ILE A 156 34.98 11.82 19.42
N HIS A 157 36.21 12.20 19.06
CA HIS A 157 36.73 13.54 19.29
C HIS A 157 37.08 14.19 17.95
N LEU A 158 36.26 15.15 17.51
CA LEU A 158 36.51 15.93 16.29
C LEU A 158 37.25 17.22 16.64
N ASP A 159 38.21 17.61 15.81
CA ASP A 159 39.06 18.78 16.07
C ASP A 159 38.33 20.12 15.75
N ASP A 160 37.27 20.09 14.93
CA ASP A 160 36.43 21.26 14.58
C ASP A 160 34.97 20.84 14.25
N PRO A 161 33.92 21.40 14.90
CA PRO A 161 32.52 21.05 14.64
C PRO A 161 32.01 21.45 13.24
N GLU A 162 32.58 22.49 12.60
CA GLU A 162 32.13 22.99 11.29
C GLU A 162 32.46 22.05 10.11
N GLN A 163 33.40 21.10 10.27
CA GLN A 163 33.73 20.10 9.25
C GLN A 163 32.72 18.94 9.17
N ALA A 164 31.96 18.70 10.24
CA ALA A 164 30.90 17.70 10.25
C ALA A 164 29.75 18.07 9.29
N GLU A 165 29.40 19.36 9.21
CA GLU A 165 28.39 19.89 8.27
C GLU A 165 28.84 19.80 6.79
N GLN A 166 30.14 19.91 6.51
CA GLN A 166 30.68 19.78 5.14
C GLN A 166 30.76 18.32 4.68
N ALA A 167 31.06 17.38 5.59
CA ALA A 167 31.06 15.95 5.30
C ALA A 167 29.65 15.36 5.12
N GLU A 168 28.63 15.99 5.73
CA GLU A 168 27.20 15.65 5.55
C GLU A 168 26.71 15.88 4.10
N GLN A 169 27.37 16.78 3.36
CA GLN A 169 27.05 17.13 1.97
C GLN A 169 27.90 16.38 0.92
N ALA A 170 28.88 15.57 1.33
CA ALA A 170 29.76 14.85 0.41
C ALA A 170 29.03 13.67 -0.27
N GLU A 171 28.90 13.72 -1.60
CA GLU A 171 28.40 12.58 -2.39
C GLU A 171 29.26 11.32 -2.15
N PRO A 172 28.67 10.12 -2.17
CA PRO A 172 29.43 8.88 -2.07
C PRO A 172 30.49 8.84 -3.17
N ALA A 173 31.76 8.68 -2.79
CA ALA A 173 32.86 8.56 -3.73
C ALA A 173 32.52 7.56 -4.84
N LYS A 174 32.71 7.95 -6.10
CA LYS A 174 32.46 7.11 -7.26
C LYS A 174 33.27 5.82 -7.14
N ALA A 175 32.58 4.69 -7.03
CA ALA A 175 33.17 3.36 -7.12
C ALA A 175 33.44 2.97 -8.60
N GLU A 176 33.96 3.90 -9.41
CA GLU A 176 34.13 3.66 -10.86
C GLU A 176 35.31 2.74 -11.19
N ASP A 177 36.19 2.34 -10.24
CA ASP A 177 37.37 1.50 -10.54
C ASP A 177 37.72 0.44 -9.47
N ALA A 178 36.73 -0.18 -8.79
CA ALA A 178 36.98 -1.23 -7.79
C ALA A 178 36.91 -2.67 -8.38
N GLU A 179 37.52 -2.90 -9.54
CA GLU A 179 37.96 -4.23 -9.97
C GLU A 179 39.48 -4.33 -9.78
N GLY A 180 39.94 -4.34 -8.53
CA GLY A 180 41.35 -4.48 -8.19
C GLY A 180 41.59 -4.54 -6.68
N GLU A 181 42.53 -5.37 -6.25
CA GLU A 181 42.85 -5.67 -4.84
C GLU A 181 43.42 -4.49 -4.02
N ASP A 182 43.57 -3.29 -4.61
CA ASP A 182 44.13 -2.11 -3.93
C ASP A 182 43.23 -0.89 -4.11
N ALA A 183 42.20 -0.75 -3.27
CA ALA A 183 41.36 0.45 -3.19
C ALA A 183 41.77 1.33 -1.99
N GLU A 184 43.03 1.80 -1.97
CA GLU A 184 43.44 2.98 -1.18
C GLU A 184 42.96 4.26 -1.90
N GLY A 185 41.65 4.43 -2.00
CA GLY A 185 41.07 5.74 -2.31
C GLY A 185 41.09 6.58 -1.03
N GLU A 186 42.11 7.42 -0.83
CA GLU A 186 42.13 8.44 0.22
C GLU A 186 40.94 9.41 0.00
N GLY A 187 39.79 9.11 0.61
CA GLY A 187 38.79 10.13 0.92
C GLY A 187 39.43 11.19 1.83
N GLU A 188 38.85 12.41 1.86
CA GLU A 188 39.33 13.47 2.75
C GLU A 188 39.55 12.94 4.17
N LYS A 189 40.75 13.17 4.70
CA LYS A 189 41.11 12.75 6.07
C LYS A 189 40.30 13.59 7.04
N ILE A 190 39.50 12.91 7.85
CA ILE A 190 38.71 13.59 8.88
C ILE A 190 39.67 13.97 10.02
N ALA A 191 39.70 15.28 10.33
CA ALA A 191 40.46 15.83 11.45
C ALA A 191 39.76 15.49 12.78
N GLY A 192 40.12 14.33 13.33
CA GLY A 192 39.60 13.83 14.58
C GLY A 192 40.30 12.55 15.01
N ARG A 193 40.01 12.10 16.23
CA ARG A 193 40.57 10.89 16.84
C ARG A 193 39.49 10.07 17.52
N LEU A 194 39.70 8.75 17.53
CA LEU A 194 38.87 7.80 18.27
C LEU A 194 39.60 7.37 19.54
N GLU A 195 39.00 7.67 20.69
CA GLU A 195 39.50 7.20 21.97
C GLU A 195 38.81 5.88 22.33
N THR A 196 39.57 4.79 22.35
CA THR A 196 39.02 3.47 22.67
C THR A 196 38.60 3.42 24.13
N VAL A 197 37.31 3.17 24.35
CA VAL A 197 36.74 2.97 25.69
C VAL A 197 36.85 1.51 26.10
N ALA A 198 36.50 0.60 25.19
CA ALA A 198 36.55 -0.84 25.42
C ALA A 198 36.65 -1.62 24.09
N THR A 199 37.25 -2.81 24.16
CA THR A 199 37.36 -3.76 23.04
C THR A 199 36.97 -5.15 23.50
N TRP A 200 36.21 -5.83 22.65
CA TRP A 200 35.77 -7.22 22.86
C TRP A 200 36.19 -8.04 21.67
N SER A 201 36.90 -9.14 21.91
CA SER A 201 37.27 -10.08 20.86
C SER A 201 36.85 -11.45 21.32
N THR A 202 35.97 -12.09 20.55
CA THR A 202 35.45 -13.41 20.86
C THR A 202 35.53 -14.31 19.64
N GLU A 203 36.14 -15.48 19.82
CA GLU A 203 36.04 -16.61 18.89
C GLU A 203 34.97 -17.57 19.43
N THR A 204 33.95 -17.84 18.63
CA THR A 204 32.78 -18.63 19.03
C THR A 204 32.28 -19.53 17.90
N THR A 205 31.37 -20.44 18.21
CA THR A 205 30.61 -21.22 17.22
C THR A 205 29.23 -20.61 17.02
N ALA A 206 28.53 -21.00 15.96
CA ALA A 206 27.15 -20.57 15.73
C ALA A 206 26.21 -20.89 16.91
N ASP A 207 26.49 -21.96 17.68
CA ASP A 207 25.69 -22.35 18.84
C ASP A 207 25.96 -21.50 20.08
N ALA A 208 27.10 -20.82 20.19
CA ALA A 208 27.47 -20.02 21.35
C ALA A 208 27.47 -18.51 21.05
N ILE A 209 27.04 -18.09 19.85
CA ILE A 209 27.03 -16.67 19.46
C ILE A 209 26.04 -15.85 20.29
N GLY A 210 24.87 -16.39 20.64
CA GLY A 210 23.85 -15.67 21.41
C GLY A 210 24.35 -15.24 22.80
N GLU A 211 24.99 -16.16 23.53
CA GLU A 211 25.61 -15.88 24.83
C GLU A 211 26.67 -14.78 24.72
N LYS A 212 27.52 -14.85 23.70
CA LYS A 212 28.61 -13.89 23.48
C LYS A 212 28.15 -12.51 23.03
N LEU A 213 27.10 -12.45 22.21
CA LEU A 213 26.45 -11.19 21.85
C LEU A 213 25.80 -10.53 23.06
N TYR A 214 25.15 -11.31 23.92
CA TYR A 214 24.53 -10.80 25.13
C TYR A 214 25.56 -10.31 26.16
N GLU A 215 26.64 -11.07 26.40
CA GLU A 215 27.77 -10.63 27.24
C GLU A 215 28.30 -9.26 26.77
N ALA A 216 28.53 -9.11 25.46
CA ALA A 216 28.98 -7.85 24.88
C ALA A 216 27.96 -6.72 25.04
N LEU A 217 26.68 -6.98 24.79
CA LEU A 217 25.60 -6.00 24.98
C LEU A 217 25.56 -5.45 26.41
N VAL A 218 25.63 -6.33 27.41
CA VAL A 218 25.60 -5.94 28.83
C VAL A 218 26.80 -5.07 29.18
N GLU A 219 28.00 -5.45 28.71
CA GLU A 219 29.19 -4.65 28.94
C GLU A 219 29.15 -3.30 28.21
N MET A 220 28.64 -3.24 26.97
CA MET A 220 28.47 -2.01 26.21
C MET A 220 27.48 -1.04 26.87
N ALA A 221 26.33 -1.55 27.32
CA ALA A 221 25.34 -0.77 28.05
C ALA A 221 25.95 -0.18 29.32
N LYS A 222 26.72 -0.99 30.08
CA LYS A 222 27.40 -0.55 31.30
C LYS A 222 28.41 0.58 31.05
N HIS A 223 29.23 0.49 30.00
CA HIS A 223 30.16 1.58 29.64
C HIS A 223 29.44 2.83 29.14
N SER A 224 28.18 2.70 28.74
CA SER A 224 27.29 3.78 28.35
C SER A 224 26.40 4.29 29.48
N GLY A 225 26.62 3.83 30.72
CA GLY A 225 25.86 4.26 31.89
C GLY A 225 24.44 3.67 31.98
N GLN A 226 24.15 2.63 31.21
CA GLN A 226 22.85 1.99 31.12
C GLN A 226 22.89 0.55 31.65
N THR A 227 21.70 -0.02 31.85
CA THR A 227 21.50 -1.40 32.26
C THR A 227 20.56 -2.13 31.31
N VAL A 228 20.94 -3.32 30.88
CA VAL A 228 20.08 -4.20 30.07
C VAL A 228 19.02 -4.82 30.98
N ALA A 229 17.76 -4.82 30.55
CA ALA A 229 16.63 -5.31 31.34
C ALA A 229 16.51 -6.84 31.37
N HIS A 230 17.03 -7.51 30.34
CA HIS A 230 16.99 -8.96 30.22
C HIS A 230 17.94 -9.63 31.23
N GLU A 231 17.62 -10.86 31.66
CA GLU A 231 18.46 -11.64 32.57
C GLU A 231 19.48 -12.53 31.82
N GLY A 232 19.26 -12.76 30.51
CA GLY A 232 20.06 -13.65 29.67
C GLY A 232 19.79 -13.46 28.18
N TRP A 233 20.56 -14.15 27.34
CA TRP A 233 20.43 -14.06 25.89
C TRP A 233 19.06 -14.57 25.40
N GLU A 234 18.48 -15.59 26.05
CA GLU A 234 17.19 -16.14 25.65
C GLU A 234 16.07 -15.11 25.76
N GLN A 235 16.11 -14.27 26.81
CA GLN A 235 15.14 -13.19 26.99
C GLN A 235 15.42 -12.02 26.03
N ALA A 236 16.68 -11.72 25.74
CA ALA A 236 17.06 -10.63 24.83
C ALA A 236 16.67 -10.93 23.37
N PHE A 237 16.77 -12.20 22.95
CA PHE A 237 16.31 -12.64 21.63
C PHE A 237 14.85 -13.08 21.60
N GLY A 238 14.23 -13.33 22.76
CA GLY A 238 12.86 -13.84 22.86
C GLY A 238 12.72 -15.30 22.40
N THR A 239 13.79 -16.10 22.46
CA THR A 239 13.78 -17.51 22.06
C THR A 239 14.83 -18.33 22.81
N THR A 240 14.56 -19.63 22.96
CA THR A 240 15.55 -20.62 23.42
C THR A 240 16.13 -21.45 22.26
N ASP A 241 15.55 -21.33 21.06
CA ASP A 241 16.00 -22.03 19.86
C ASP A 241 17.11 -21.24 19.16
N LYS A 242 18.32 -21.80 19.20
CA LYS A 242 19.52 -21.19 18.61
C LYS A 242 19.42 -21.04 17.09
N GLN A 243 18.73 -21.95 16.40
CA GLN A 243 18.53 -21.86 14.96
C GLN A 243 17.49 -20.78 14.63
N ALA A 244 16.43 -20.65 15.44
CA ALA A 244 15.46 -19.55 15.29
C ALA A 244 16.15 -18.18 15.43
N MET A 245 17.01 -18.03 16.44
CA MET A 245 17.83 -16.84 16.67
C MET A 245 18.73 -16.52 15.45
N LEU A 246 19.42 -17.52 14.89
CA LEU A 246 20.28 -17.32 13.72
C LEU A 246 19.48 -16.89 12.49
N SER A 247 18.35 -17.54 12.21
CA SER A 247 17.46 -17.18 11.10
C SER A 247 16.86 -15.78 11.26
N PHE A 248 16.52 -15.39 12.49
CA PHE A 248 16.07 -14.04 12.83
C PHE A 248 17.15 -12.98 12.53
N LEU A 249 18.39 -13.21 12.98
CA LEU A 249 19.50 -12.30 12.70
C LEU A 249 19.74 -12.14 11.19
N VAL A 250 19.75 -13.25 10.43
CA VAL A 250 19.84 -13.19 8.97
C VAL A 250 18.69 -12.38 8.36
N GLY A 251 17.47 -12.57 8.86
CA GLY A 251 16.29 -11.80 8.45
C GLY A 251 16.40 -10.29 8.72
N LEU A 252 16.91 -9.89 9.89
CA LEU A 252 17.20 -8.48 10.20
C LEU A 252 18.27 -7.88 9.29
N GLY A 253 19.26 -8.68 8.90
CA GLY A 253 20.27 -8.27 7.93
C GLY A 253 19.66 -7.99 6.56
N ASN A 254 18.82 -8.91 6.08
CA ASN A 254 18.08 -8.75 4.84
C ASN A 254 17.16 -7.52 4.86
N LEU A 255 16.46 -7.28 5.98
CA LEU A 255 15.62 -6.10 6.19
C LEU A 255 16.44 -4.80 6.08
N SER A 256 17.63 -4.76 6.69
CA SER A 256 18.52 -3.61 6.65
C SER A 256 19.00 -3.32 5.23
N ALA A 257 19.40 -4.38 4.52
CA ALA A 257 19.86 -4.24 3.15
C ALA A 257 18.72 -3.83 2.20
N LEU A 258 17.49 -4.31 2.45
CA LEU A 258 16.28 -3.89 1.73
C LEU A 258 15.96 -2.41 1.96
N GLN A 259 16.06 -1.92 3.20
CA GLN A 259 15.89 -0.49 3.53
C GLN A 259 16.92 0.40 2.80
N GLY A 260 18.16 -0.09 2.65
CA GLY A 260 19.19 0.57 1.84
C GLY A 260 18.95 0.48 0.33
N ARG A 261 17.91 -0.21 -0.15
CA ARG A 261 17.65 -0.52 -1.56
C ARG A 261 18.82 -1.24 -2.24
N THR A 262 19.50 -2.12 -1.50
CA THR A 262 20.81 -2.66 -1.90
C THR A 262 20.83 -4.14 -2.27
N VAL A 263 19.70 -4.84 -2.19
CA VAL A 263 19.67 -6.29 -2.43
C VAL A 263 19.10 -6.62 -3.80
N PRO A 264 19.87 -7.25 -4.71
CA PRO A 264 19.34 -7.91 -5.89
C PRO A 264 18.84 -9.33 -5.52
N ALA A 265 18.02 -9.43 -4.47
CA ALA A 265 17.43 -10.70 -4.00
C ALA A 265 15.94 -10.72 -4.32
N THR A 266 15.41 -11.91 -4.59
CA THR A 266 13.97 -12.09 -4.75
C THR A 266 13.27 -11.91 -3.41
N ALA A 267 11.99 -11.51 -3.43
CA ALA A 267 11.18 -11.39 -2.22
C ALA A 267 11.19 -12.67 -1.36
N ASP A 268 11.23 -13.85 -2.00
CA ASP A 268 11.36 -15.15 -1.34
C ASP A 268 12.64 -15.27 -0.49
N GLN A 269 13.79 -14.87 -1.04
CA GLN A 269 15.07 -14.90 -0.33
C GLN A 269 15.10 -13.95 0.87
N LEU A 270 14.37 -12.83 0.79
CA LEU A 270 14.27 -11.85 1.87
C LEU A 270 13.39 -12.37 3.02
N LEU A 271 12.23 -12.94 2.69
CA LEU A 271 11.22 -13.40 3.65
C LEU A 271 11.58 -14.73 4.33
N ASN A 272 12.24 -15.65 3.63
CA ASN A 272 12.49 -17.02 4.10
C ASN A 272 13.18 -17.12 5.48
N PRO A 273 14.22 -16.33 5.81
CA PRO A 273 14.84 -16.39 7.13
C PRO A 273 13.89 -16.04 8.28
N LEU A 274 13.04 -15.02 8.10
CA LEU A 274 12.05 -14.64 9.11
C LEU A 274 10.96 -15.71 9.24
N MET A 275 10.55 -16.30 8.10
CA MET A 275 9.61 -17.41 8.11
C MET A 275 10.17 -18.67 8.77
N ASP A 276 11.46 -18.99 8.59
CA ASP A 276 12.12 -20.09 9.28
C ASP A 276 12.19 -19.83 10.80
N ALA A 277 12.53 -18.60 11.21
CA ALA A 277 12.53 -18.21 12.63
C ALA A 277 11.16 -18.41 13.28
N ILE A 278 10.09 -17.88 12.67
CA ILE A 278 8.71 -18.01 13.17
C ILE A 278 8.22 -19.47 13.16
N ASN A 279 8.63 -20.27 12.17
CA ASN A 279 8.27 -21.70 12.12
C ASN A 279 8.93 -22.52 13.22
N ARG A 280 10.14 -22.14 13.64
CA ARG A 280 10.87 -22.78 14.75
C ARG A 280 10.35 -22.33 16.09
N ASP A 281 10.18 -21.02 16.27
CA ASP A 281 9.65 -20.43 17.50
C ASP A 281 8.58 -19.36 17.17
N PRO A 282 7.30 -19.74 17.16
CA PRO A 282 6.21 -18.81 16.84
C PRO A 282 6.09 -17.63 17.81
N LYS A 283 6.59 -17.75 19.04
CA LYS A 283 6.45 -16.72 20.08
C LYS A 283 7.49 -15.62 19.99
N MET A 284 8.38 -15.67 19.00
CA MET A 284 9.46 -14.70 18.82
C MET A 284 8.93 -13.39 18.24
N ASP A 285 8.54 -12.45 19.10
CA ASP A 285 7.94 -11.16 18.72
C ASP A 285 8.81 -10.35 17.77
N GLY A 286 10.12 -10.29 18.03
CA GLY A 286 11.06 -9.58 17.16
C GLY A 286 11.06 -10.11 15.71
N ALA A 287 10.87 -11.42 15.51
CA ALA A 287 10.78 -12.00 14.17
C ALA A 287 9.47 -11.61 13.46
N MET A 288 8.37 -11.48 14.20
CA MET A 288 7.09 -11.02 13.68
C MET A 288 7.14 -9.53 13.30
N GLU A 289 7.71 -8.69 14.16
CA GLU A 289 7.92 -7.25 13.89
C GLU A 289 8.78 -7.03 12.64
N ALA A 290 9.87 -7.79 12.52
CA ALA A 290 10.74 -7.73 11.35
C ALA A 290 10.03 -8.19 10.08
N LEU A 291 9.14 -9.19 10.17
CA LEU A 291 8.34 -9.67 9.05
C LEU A 291 7.35 -8.59 8.60
N HIS A 292 6.65 -7.94 9.53
CA HIS A 292 5.74 -6.84 9.22
C HIS A 292 6.44 -5.71 8.47
N ALA A 293 7.55 -5.21 9.04
CA ALA A 293 8.34 -4.15 8.43
C ALA A 293 8.88 -4.54 7.04
N MET A 294 9.28 -5.80 6.86
CA MET A 294 9.76 -6.29 5.57
C MET A 294 8.65 -6.31 4.52
N THR A 295 7.46 -6.80 4.88
CA THR A 295 6.33 -6.85 3.96
C THR A 295 5.88 -5.44 3.56
N ASP A 296 5.83 -4.50 4.50
CA ASP A 296 5.45 -3.11 4.21
C ASP A 296 6.40 -2.47 3.19
N ILE A 297 7.72 -2.64 3.38
CA ILE A 297 8.72 -2.10 2.46
C ILE A 297 8.61 -2.76 1.08
N LEU A 298 8.46 -4.09 1.03
CA LEU A 298 8.32 -4.81 -0.24
C LEU A 298 7.08 -4.37 -1.03
N LEU A 299 5.97 -4.12 -0.33
CA LEU A 299 4.72 -3.66 -0.96
C LEU A 299 4.78 -2.17 -1.36
N ALA A 300 5.56 -1.35 -0.65
CA ALA A 300 5.75 0.06 -0.97
C ALA A 300 6.64 0.29 -2.20
N LEU A 301 7.63 -0.57 -2.44
CA LEU A 301 8.60 -0.45 -3.54
C LEU A 301 8.03 -0.83 -4.92
N GLN A 302 6.82 -0.37 -5.28
CA GLN A 302 6.01 -0.79 -6.45
C GLN A 302 6.69 -0.73 -7.84
N SER A 303 7.95 -0.29 -7.93
CA SER A 303 8.78 -0.31 -9.13
C SER A 303 9.37 -1.70 -9.42
N GLY A 304 8.56 -2.67 -9.85
CA GLY A 304 9.02 -3.74 -10.76
C GLY A 304 8.81 -5.20 -10.36
N ASP A 305 8.61 -5.55 -9.09
CA ASP A 305 8.43 -6.96 -8.69
C ASP A 305 6.99 -7.29 -8.28
N ARG A 306 6.15 -7.58 -9.28
CA ARG A 306 4.77 -8.08 -9.07
C ARG A 306 4.72 -9.45 -8.37
N THR A 307 5.85 -10.13 -8.17
CA THR A 307 5.90 -11.42 -7.47
C THR A 307 5.96 -11.27 -5.95
N ALA A 308 6.29 -10.08 -5.44
CA ALA A 308 6.41 -9.85 -4.00
C ALA A 308 5.06 -9.89 -3.26
N GLN A 309 3.98 -9.42 -3.89
CA GLN A 309 2.63 -9.36 -3.29
C GLN A 309 2.11 -10.74 -2.80
N PRO A 310 2.02 -11.78 -3.65
CA PRO A 310 1.53 -13.09 -3.20
C PRO A 310 2.45 -13.74 -2.16
N LEU A 311 3.77 -13.49 -2.23
CA LEU A 311 4.73 -14.01 -1.26
C LEU A 311 4.59 -13.35 0.12
N CYS A 312 4.36 -12.04 0.17
CA CYS A 312 4.10 -11.32 1.41
C CYS A 312 2.82 -11.82 2.08
N LEU A 313 1.73 -11.97 1.31
CA LEU A 313 0.48 -12.55 1.80
C LEU A 313 0.65 -13.97 2.33
N GLN A 314 1.39 -14.81 1.59
CA GLN A 314 1.67 -16.18 2.02
C GLN A 314 2.48 -16.21 3.33
N ALA A 315 3.52 -15.38 3.43
CA ALA A 315 4.35 -15.27 4.61
C ALA A 315 3.53 -14.85 5.85
N LEU A 316 2.76 -13.75 5.74
CA LEU A 316 1.88 -13.28 6.81
C LEU A 316 0.81 -14.30 7.17
N SER A 317 0.22 -15.01 6.19
CA SER A 317 -0.78 -16.05 6.45
C SER A 317 -0.20 -17.21 7.27
N ILE A 318 0.99 -17.69 6.91
CA ILE A 318 1.67 -18.75 7.66
C ILE A 318 2.02 -18.24 9.07
N ALA A 319 2.54 -17.02 9.19
CA ALA A 319 2.91 -16.44 10.47
C ALA A 319 1.70 -16.29 11.41
N ALA A 320 0.59 -15.75 10.93
CA ALA A 320 -0.67 -15.65 11.69
C ALA A 320 -1.23 -17.03 12.08
N GLN A 321 -1.13 -18.04 11.20
CA GLN A 321 -1.53 -19.42 11.54
C GLN A 321 -0.65 -20.07 12.60
N ARG A 322 0.63 -19.68 12.69
CA ARG A 322 1.54 -20.11 13.76
C ARG A 322 1.26 -19.37 15.07
N ARG A 323 0.81 -18.11 14.99
CA ARG A 323 0.48 -17.22 16.12
C ARG A 323 -1.04 -17.00 16.22
N LYS A 324 -1.81 -18.08 16.37
CA LYS A 324 -3.29 -18.02 16.33
C LYS A 324 -3.92 -17.13 17.40
N GLU A 325 -3.23 -16.90 18.50
CA GLU A 325 -3.68 -16.10 19.64
C GLU A 325 -3.21 -14.63 19.56
N ASP A 326 -2.52 -14.25 18.47
CA ASP A 326 -1.98 -12.91 18.26
C ASP A 326 -2.94 -12.08 17.37
N PRO A 327 -3.67 -11.10 17.94
CA PRO A 327 -4.58 -10.27 17.17
C PRO A 327 -3.87 -9.37 16.15
N GLU A 328 -2.64 -8.92 16.44
CA GLU A 328 -1.90 -8.01 15.55
C GLU A 328 -1.42 -8.74 14.29
N ALA A 329 -1.01 -10.01 14.42
CA ALA A 329 -0.63 -10.84 13.28
C ALA A 329 -1.80 -11.02 12.28
N TRP A 330 -3.01 -11.25 12.81
CA TRP A 330 -4.22 -11.37 11.99
C TRP A 330 -4.67 -10.02 11.40
N HIS A 331 -4.60 -8.95 12.19
CA HIS A 331 -4.94 -7.60 11.74
C HIS A 331 -4.02 -7.14 10.61
N HIS A 332 -2.71 -7.33 10.74
CA HIS A 332 -1.75 -6.92 9.71
C HIS A 332 -1.93 -7.72 8.40
N LEU A 333 -2.13 -9.05 8.49
CA LEU A 333 -2.51 -9.87 7.32
C LEU A 333 -3.77 -9.31 6.64
N ALA A 334 -4.78 -8.93 7.43
CA ALA A 334 -6.05 -8.46 6.93
C ALA A 334 -5.94 -7.09 6.25
N VAL A 335 -5.20 -6.15 6.84
CA VAL A 335 -4.92 -4.83 6.25
C VAL A 335 -4.18 -4.98 4.93
N VAL A 336 -3.13 -5.82 4.89
CA VAL A 336 -2.38 -6.08 3.66
C VAL A 336 -3.25 -6.75 2.60
N ALA A 337 -4.08 -7.73 2.97
CA ALA A 337 -5.01 -8.38 2.05
C ALA A 337 -6.05 -7.41 1.49
N ARG A 338 -6.64 -6.55 2.35
CA ARG A 338 -7.60 -5.51 1.95
C ARG A 338 -6.98 -4.57 0.93
N ARG A 339 -5.77 -4.10 1.22
CA ARG A 339 -5.01 -3.19 0.36
C ARG A 339 -4.69 -3.78 -1.02
N LEU A 340 -4.49 -5.09 -1.09
CA LEU A 340 -4.25 -5.82 -2.33
C LEU A 340 -5.55 -6.25 -3.04
N GLY A 341 -6.73 -5.92 -2.51
CA GLY A 341 -8.03 -6.27 -3.08
C GLY A 341 -8.50 -7.71 -2.78
N ASP A 342 -7.77 -8.50 -1.99
CA ASP A 342 -8.20 -9.83 -1.56
C ASP A 342 -9.14 -9.73 -0.35
N LEU A 343 -10.34 -9.20 -0.60
CA LEU A 343 -11.39 -9.01 0.40
C LEU A 343 -11.72 -10.29 1.19
N PRO A 344 -11.81 -11.49 0.58
CA PRO A 344 -12.06 -12.71 1.35
C PRO A 344 -10.99 -13.03 2.40
N THR A 345 -9.71 -12.85 2.06
CA THR A 345 -8.62 -13.06 3.03
C THR A 345 -8.65 -11.97 4.11
N ALA A 346 -8.95 -10.73 3.73
CA ALA A 346 -9.10 -9.61 4.65
C ALA A 346 -10.22 -9.83 5.67
N VAL A 347 -11.43 -10.17 5.21
CA VAL A 347 -12.59 -10.48 6.07
C VAL A 347 -12.27 -11.60 7.06
N ASN A 348 -11.63 -12.68 6.60
CA ASN A 348 -11.25 -13.77 7.49
C ASN A 348 -10.19 -13.32 8.52
N GLY A 349 -9.17 -12.56 8.10
CA GLY A 349 -8.13 -12.06 9.01
C GLY A 349 -8.71 -11.12 10.07
N PHE A 350 -9.54 -10.15 9.68
CA PHE A 350 -10.21 -9.26 10.63
C PHE A 350 -11.15 -10.00 11.56
N ASN A 351 -11.89 -11.00 11.08
CA ASN A 351 -12.71 -11.84 11.94
C ASN A 351 -11.86 -12.56 13.02
N GLN A 352 -10.71 -13.13 12.66
CA GLN A 352 -9.81 -13.74 13.66
C GLN A 352 -9.29 -12.69 14.67
N ALA A 353 -8.83 -11.53 14.17
CA ALA A 353 -8.31 -10.45 15.02
C ALA A 353 -9.39 -9.91 15.98
N PHE A 354 -10.60 -9.70 15.50
CA PHE A 354 -11.73 -9.16 16.26
C PHE A 354 -12.22 -10.15 17.33
N ASN A 355 -12.25 -11.45 17.03
CA ASN A 355 -12.61 -12.46 18.03
C ASN A 355 -11.60 -12.54 19.19
N LEU A 356 -10.33 -12.18 18.94
CA LEU A 356 -9.29 -12.14 19.97
C LEU A 356 -9.34 -10.84 20.79
N LEU A 357 -9.63 -9.71 20.15
CA LEU A 357 -9.63 -8.38 20.78
C LEU A 357 -10.80 -7.50 20.30
N PRO A 358 -12.04 -7.79 20.72
CA PRO A 358 -13.24 -7.06 20.26
C PRO A 358 -13.32 -5.63 20.80
N THR A 359 -12.56 -5.32 21.86
CA THR A 359 -12.46 -3.98 22.46
C THR A 359 -11.52 -3.04 21.71
N SER A 360 -10.77 -3.53 20.71
CA SER A 360 -9.91 -2.69 19.89
C SER A 360 -10.73 -1.88 18.88
N VAL A 361 -10.70 -0.56 19.03
CA VAL A 361 -11.39 0.38 18.12
C VAL A 361 -10.90 0.18 16.68
N GLN A 362 -9.58 0.12 16.48
CA GLN A 362 -8.98 0.01 15.15
C GLN A 362 -9.40 -1.26 14.44
N ILE A 363 -9.33 -2.42 15.12
CA ILE A 363 -9.70 -3.71 14.53
C ILE A 363 -11.19 -3.74 14.19
N ALA A 364 -12.05 -3.22 15.07
CA ALA A 364 -13.48 -3.19 14.84
C ALA A 364 -13.84 -2.30 13.64
N VAL A 365 -13.32 -1.07 13.59
CA VAL A 365 -13.54 -0.12 12.48
C VAL A 365 -13.07 -0.74 11.16
N ASP A 366 -11.83 -1.24 11.11
CA ASP A 366 -11.29 -1.85 9.90
C ASP A 366 -12.12 -3.05 9.45
N PHE A 367 -12.60 -3.87 10.38
CA PHE A 367 -13.41 -5.04 10.06
C PHE A 367 -14.77 -4.64 9.46
N ILE A 368 -15.48 -3.71 10.10
CA ILE A 368 -16.80 -3.23 9.68
C ILE A 368 -16.71 -2.61 8.28
N GLN A 369 -15.74 -1.72 8.05
CA GLN A 369 -15.52 -1.11 6.73
C GLN A 369 -15.17 -2.16 5.66
N THR A 370 -14.38 -3.17 6.02
CA THR A 370 -14.01 -4.23 5.08
C THR A 370 -15.21 -5.08 4.69
N LEU A 371 -16.13 -5.36 5.62
CA LEU A 371 -17.39 -6.05 5.34
C LEU A 371 -18.30 -5.21 4.44
N ARG A 372 -18.44 -3.89 4.70
CA ARG A 372 -19.16 -2.97 3.81
C ARG A 372 -18.57 -2.97 2.40
N ARG A 373 -17.24 -2.86 2.27
CA ARG A 373 -16.54 -2.95 0.96
C ARG A 373 -16.71 -4.30 0.27
N ALA A 374 -16.95 -5.38 1.01
CA ALA A 374 -17.25 -6.69 0.46
C ALA A 374 -18.73 -6.86 0.06
N GLY A 375 -19.57 -5.85 0.28
CA GLY A 375 -21.02 -5.90 0.04
C GLY A 375 -21.79 -6.72 1.09
N ASP A 376 -21.21 -6.91 2.28
CA ASP A 376 -21.79 -7.71 3.37
C ASP A 376 -22.22 -6.80 4.53
N ALA A 377 -23.17 -5.90 4.26
CA ALA A 377 -23.71 -4.94 5.22
C ALA A 377 -24.38 -5.63 6.43
N GLU A 378 -25.03 -6.78 6.22
CA GLU A 378 -25.70 -7.54 7.29
C GLU A 378 -24.69 -7.99 8.35
N ASN A 379 -23.54 -8.56 7.94
CA ASN A 379 -22.52 -8.95 8.91
C ASN A 379 -21.76 -7.74 9.46
N ALA A 380 -21.59 -6.67 8.68
CA ALA A 380 -21.01 -5.41 9.17
C ALA A 380 -21.82 -4.87 10.37
N LEU A 381 -23.16 -4.85 10.25
CA LEU A 381 -24.07 -4.42 11.31
C LEU A 381 -23.95 -5.30 12.55
N LYS A 382 -23.93 -6.63 12.39
CA LYS A 382 -23.74 -7.56 13.52
C LYS A 382 -22.42 -7.34 14.24
N VAL A 383 -21.34 -7.08 13.51
CA VAL A 383 -20.02 -6.80 14.11
C VAL A 383 -20.03 -5.47 14.86
N ALA A 384 -20.64 -4.43 14.29
CA ALA A 384 -20.78 -3.13 14.95
C ALA A 384 -21.58 -3.24 16.25
N GLN A 385 -22.73 -3.92 16.22
CA GLN A 385 -23.54 -4.20 17.41
C GLN A 385 -22.75 -5.00 18.44
N HIS A 386 -22.06 -6.05 18.01
CA HIS A 386 -21.26 -6.87 18.92
C HIS A 386 -20.13 -6.07 19.58
N ALA A 387 -19.45 -5.19 18.83
CA ALA A 387 -18.40 -4.33 19.39
C ALA A 387 -18.97 -3.46 20.52
N VAL A 388 -20.12 -2.82 20.29
CA VAL A 388 -20.84 -2.01 21.29
C VAL A 388 -21.26 -2.87 22.50
N GLU A 389 -21.82 -4.06 22.29
CA GLU A 389 -22.18 -5.00 23.37
C GLU A 389 -20.98 -5.43 24.22
N GLN A 390 -19.79 -5.55 23.62
CA GLN A 390 -18.53 -5.83 24.33
C GLN A 390 -17.96 -4.59 25.04
N GLY A 391 -18.66 -3.45 25.02
CA GLY A 391 -18.28 -2.20 25.67
C GLY A 391 -17.40 -1.28 24.82
N ASN A 392 -17.27 -1.55 23.51
CA ASN A 392 -16.52 -0.72 22.58
C ASN A 392 -17.44 0.35 21.96
N GLU A 393 -17.73 1.39 22.73
CA GLU A 393 -18.60 2.51 22.34
C GLU A 393 -17.82 3.72 21.81
N ALA A 394 -16.69 3.50 21.12
CA ALA A 394 -15.92 4.60 20.58
C ALA A 394 -16.72 5.34 19.49
N PRO A 395 -16.64 6.70 19.41
CA PRO A 395 -17.42 7.48 18.45
C PRO A 395 -17.34 7.01 16.98
N PRO A 396 -16.19 6.56 16.43
CA PRO A 396 -16.14 6.01 15.08
C PRO A 396 -17.00 4.75 14.87
N ILE A 397 -17.11 3.90 15.89
CA ILE A 397 -17.95 2.69 15.84
C ILE A 397 -19.42 3.07 15.91
N LEU A 398 -19.77 4.04 16.76
CA LEU A 398 -21.14 4.55 16.86
C LEU A 398 -21.59 5.18 15.54
N ALA A 399 -20.72 5.95 14.87
CA ALA A 399 -20.99 6.50 13.55
C ALA A 399 -21.23 5.41 12.50
N LEU A 400 -20.36 4.39 12.44
CA LEU A 400 -20.52 3.26 11.52
C LEU A 400 -21.80 2.46 11.81
N LEU A 401 -22.12 2.24 13.08
CA LEU A 401 -23.35 1.56 13.49
C LEU A 401 -24.58 2.35 13.04
N GLY A 402 -24.59 3.67 13.27
CA GLY A 402 -25.66 4.56 12.81
C GLY A 402 -25.85 4.53 11.29
N SER A 403 -24.75 4.64 10.54
CA SER A 403 -24.76 4.54 9.06
C SER A 403 -25.32 3.20 8.57
N LEU A 404 -24.93 2.08 9.21
CA LEU A 404 -25.45 0.75 8.87
C LEU A 404 -26.93 0.55 9.24
N LEU A 405 -27.43 1.25 10.25
CA LEU A 405 -28.85 1.25 10.61
C LEU A 405 -29.67 2.06 9.61
N ILE A 406 -29.12 3.16 9.07
CA ILE A 406 -29.72 3.92 7.97
C ILE A 406 -29.84 3.04 6.71
N GLU A 407 -28.82 2.25 6.37
CA GLU A 407 -28.86 1.34 5.21
C GLU A 407 -30.00 0.30 5.26
N ILE A 408 -30.57 0.03 6.44
CA ILE A 408 -31.72 -0.88 6.62
C ILE A 408 -33.02 -0.13 6.99
N ASP A 409 -33.07 1.18 6.77
CA ASP A 409 -34.19 2.08 7.07
C ASP A 409 -34.61 2.12 8.56
N ASP A 410 -33.68 1.87 9.50
CA ASP A 410 -33.93 1.92 10.96
C ASP A 410 -33.42 3.25 11.56
N PHE A 411 -34.04 4.35 11.14
CA PHE A 411 -33.69 5.72 11.54
C PHE A 411 -33.83 5.97 13.05
N ASP A 412 -34.89 5.42 13.67
CA ASP A 412 -35.16 5.56 15.11
C ASP A 412 -34.02 4.98 15.97
N SER A 413 -33.46 3.84 15.55
CA SER A 413 -32.33 3.22 16.25
C SER A 413 -31.00 3.91 15.93
N ALA A 414 -30.86 4.49 14.73
CA ALA A 414 -29.63 5.16 14.29
C ALA A 414 -29.35 6.47 15.04
N GLU A 415 -30.38 7.29 15.25
CA GLU A 415 -30.27 8.64 15.83
C GLU A 415 -29.43 8.71 17.12
N PRO A 416 -29.71 7.93 18.19
CA PRO A 416 -28.97 8.07 19.45
C PRO A 416 -27.48 7.75 19.31
N PHE A 417 -27.10 6.86 18.37
CA PHE A 417 -25.69 6.54 18.12
C PHE A 417 -25.00 7.67 17.36
N LEU A 418 -25.65 8.21 16.33
CA LEU A 418 -25.12 9.31 15.52
C LEU A 418 -24.99 10.60 16.33
N ARG A 419 -25.98 10.91 17.17
CA ARG A 419 -25.94 12.06 18.08
C ARG A 419 -24.76 11.99 19.03
N ARG A 420 -24.50 10.82 19.62
CA ARG A 420 -23.28 10.60 20.42
C ARG A 420 -22.00 10.70 19.61
N ALA A 421 -21.97 10.19 18.38
CA ALA A 421 -20.79 10.31 17.53
C ALA A 421 -20.46 11.76 17.18
N VAL A 422 -21.48 12.61 17.01
CA VAL A 422 -21.35 14.06 16.83
C VAL A 422 -20.87 14.74 18.11
N ASP A 423 -21.57 14.51 19.24
CA ASP A 423 -21.34 15.23 20.49
C ASP A 423 -20.02 14.84 21.19
N GLU A 424 -19.69 13.55 21.21
CA GLU A 424 -18.52 13.02 21.91
C GLU A 424 -17.27 13.02 21.03
N GLY A 425 -17.43 12.77 19.72
CA GLY A 425 -16.32 12.49 18.80
C GLY A 425 -16.13 13.48 17.65
N GLN A 426 -17.11 14.33 17.36
CA GLN A 426 -17.12 15.21 16.19
C GLN A 426 -16.79 14.46 14.88
N ILE A 427 -17.35 13.26 14.73
CA ILE A 427 -17.10 12.43 13.55
C ILE A 427 -17.77 13.03 12.33
N ALA A 428 -17.00 13.34 11.28
CA ALA A 428 -17.48 14.05 10.10
C ALA A 428 -18.67 13.36 9.40
N SER A 429 -18.63 12.04 9.23
CA SER A 429 -19.72 11.28 8.59
C SER A 429 -21.02 11.32 9.38
N ALA A 430 -20.93 11.35 10.71
CA ALA A 430 -22.10 11.33 11.58
C ALA A 430 -22.95 12.59 11.45
N TYR A 431 -22.39 13.73 11.03
CA TYR A 431 -23.18 14.94 10.81
C TYR A 431 -24.15 14.77 9.63
N GLY A 432 -23.66 14.31 8.48
CA GLY A 432 -24.50 14.06 7.31
C GLY A 432 -25.53 12.97 7.56
N ASP A 433 -25.10 11.88 8.21
CA ASP A 433 -25.97 10.75 8.55
C ASP A 433 -27.08 11.15 9.55
N LEU A 434 -26.75 11.95 10.57
CA LEU A 434 -27.74 12.46 11.52
C LEU A 434 -28.68 13.46 10.87
N SER A 435 -28.17 14.34 10.00
CA SER A 435 -29.00 15.25 9.22
C SER A 435 -30.00 14.50 8.36
N ASN A 436 -29.58 13.39 7.72
CA ASN A 436 -30.47 12.53 6.95
C ASN A 436 -31.59 11.94 7.84
N VAL A 437 -31.22 11.34 8.98
CA VAL A 437 -32.18 10.78 9.95
C VAL A 437 -33.21 11.81 10.44
N LEU A 438 -32.78 13.03 10.76
CA LEU A 438 -33.68 14.09 11.22
C LEU A 438 -34.58 14.59 10.07
N TRP A 439 -34.08 14.56 8.84
CA TRP A 439 -34.84 14.99 7.67
C TRP A 439 -35.91 13.99 7.27
N ASP A 440 -35.59 12.69 7.21
CA ASP A 440 -36.52 11.64 6.77
C ASP A 440 -37.74 11.49 7.71
N ARG A 441 -37.56 11.70 9.01
CA ARG A 441 -38.66 11.66 10.00
C ARG A 441 -39.71 12.78 9.83
N SER A 442 -39.52 13.68 8.87
CA SER A 442 -40.30 14.91 8.70
C SER A 442 -41.39 14.86 7.62
N ASP A 443 -41.94 13.68 7.32
CA ASP A 443 -43.00 13.45 6.32
C ASP A 443 -44.34 14.20 6.56
N ASP A 444 -44.54 14.84 7.74
CA ASP A 444 -45.76 15.60 8.08
C ASP A 444 -45.44 17.06 8.49
N ASP A 445 -46.42 17.98 8.34
CA ASP A 445 -46.28 19.42 8.69
C ASP A 445 -46.52 19.67 10.21
N THR A 446 -45.67 19.16 11.10
CA THR A 446 -45.76 19.48 12.56
C THR A 446 -44.67 20.47 13.03
N PRO A 447 -44.92 21.23 14.13
CA PRO A 447 -43.91 22.15 14.68
C PRO A 447 -42.62 21.48 15.18
N GLU A 448 -42.71 20.25 15.70
CA GLU A 448 -41.54 19.48 16.16
C GLU A 448 -40.63 19.14 14.97
N GLN A 449 -41.20 18.81 13.81
CA GLN A 449 -40.46 18.49 12.59
C GLN A 449 -39.80 19.72 11.93
N ALA A 450 -40.35 20.92 12.15
CA ALA A 450 -39.68 22.16 11.72
C ALA A 450 -38.39 22.43 12.53
N GLU A 451 -38.36 22.04 13.81
CA GLU A 451 -37.17 22.11 14.65
C GLU A 451 -36.12 21.08 14.19
N ASP A 452 -36.54 19.85 13.85
CA ASP A 452 -35.63 18.81 13.34
C ASP A 452 -34.96 19.20 12.01
N ARG A 453 -35.72 19.82 11.08
CA ARG A 453 -35.16 20.33 9.82
C ARG A 453 -34.17 21.49 10.05
N GLU A 454 -34.46 22.40 10.98
CA GLU A 454 -33.54 23.47 11.34
C GLU A 454 -32.25 22.91 11.97
N GLU A 455 -32.37 21.90 12.83
CA GLU A 455 -31.23 21.17 13.40
C GLU A 455 -30.41 20.49 12.30
N ALA A 456 -31.05 19.78 11.36
CA ALA A 456 -30.39 19.09 10.26
C ALA A 456 -29.53 20.04 9.41
N ILE A 457 -30.05 21.21 9.03
CA ILE A 457 -29.27 22.24 8.31
C ILE A 457 -28.15 22.81 9.18
N GLY A 458 -28.39 22.99 10.48
CA GLY A 458 -27.37 23.41 11.45
C GLY A 458 -26.19 22.44 11.55
N LEU A 459 -26.48 21.14 11.51
CA LEU A 459 -25.47 20.07 11.49
C LEU A 459 -24.66 20.11 10.19
N LEU A 460 -25.29 20.19 9.02
CA LEU A 460 -24.60 20.29 7.73
C LEU A 460 -23.69 21.53 7.68
N LYS A 461 -24.16 22.66 8.20
CA LYS A 461 -23.36 23.90 8.30
C LYS A 461 -22.13 23.73 9.19
N THR A 462 -22.24 22.94 10.25
CA THR A 462 -21.09 22.63 11.12
C THR A 462 -20.13 21.69 10.41
N ALA A 463 -20.64 20.69 9.71
CA ALA A 463 -19.87 19.69 8.97
C ALA A 463 -18.97 20.31 7.88
N ILE A 464 -19.47 21.28 7.11
CA ILE A 464 -18.66 21.98 6.10
C ILE A 464 -17.51 22.81 6.70
N GLY A 465 -17.58 23.14 8.00
CA GLY A 465 -16.54 23.85 8.74
C GLY A 465 -15.45 22.94 9.30
N LEU A 466 -15.64 21.62 9.26
CA LEU A 466 -14.64 20.64 9.69
C LEU A 466 -13.49 20.57 8.69
N ARG A 467 -12.35 20.00 9.12
CA ARG A 467 -11.19 19.78 8.25
C ARG A 467 -11.48 18.86 7.08
N HIS A 468 -12.35 17.88 7.29
CA HIS A 468 -12.75 16.89 6.30
C HIS A 468 -14.28 16.93 6.21
N VAL A 469 -14.79 17.08 4.99
CA VAL A 469 -16.23 17.01 4.72
C VAL A 469 -16.52 15.60 4.28
N ALA A 470 -17.39 14.91 5.02
CA ALA A 470 -17.78 13.56 4.71
C ALA A 470 -18.74 13.54 3.53
N LYS A 471 -18.70 12.44 2.78
CA LYS A 471 -19.56 12.21 1.63
C LYS A 471 -21.04 12.27 1.96
N SER A 472 -21.48 11.69 3.08
CA SER A 472 -22.88 11.77 3.53
C SER A 472 -23.38 13.21 3.73
N THR A 473 -22.49 14.14 4.10
CA THR A 473 -22.83 15.57 4.17
C THR A 473 -23.02 16.17 2.78
N LEU A 474 -22.17 15.79 1.82
CA LEU A 474 -22.26 16.27 0.44
C LEU A 474 -23.48 15.71 -0.28
N ASP A 475 -23.77 14.42 -0.08
CA ASP A 475 -24.96 13.76 -0.63
C ASP A 475 -26.22 14.47 -0.10
N MET A 476 -26.33 14.66 1.22
CA MET A 476 -27.46 15.39 1.80
C MET A 476 -27.59 16.83 1.26
N LEU A 477 -26.47 17.55 1.13
CA LEU A 477 -26.50 18.91 0.58
C LEU A 477 -26.92 18.94 -0.88
N LEU A 478 -26.48 17.95 -1.67
CA LEU A 478 -26.84 17.83 -3.08
C LEU A 478 -28.32 17.50 -3.22
N ASP A 479 -28.79 16.44 -2.56
CA ASP A 479 -30.18 15.96 -2.62
C ASP A 479 -31.17 17.06 -2.20
N LEU A 480 -30.91 17.75 -1.09
CA LEU A 480 -31.74 18.87 -0.66
C LEU A 480 -31.76 20.04 -1.66
N SER A 481 -30.67 20.23 -2.39
CA SER A 481 -30.57 21.31 -3.38
C SER A 481 -31.27 20.94 -4.70
N THR A 482 -31.11 19.71 -5.19
CA THR A 482 -31.62 19.26 -6.49
C THR A 482 -33.08 18.83 -6.43
N ASP A 483 -33.45 18.07 -5.40
CA ASP A 483 -34.75 17.41 -5.34
C ASP A 483 -35.79 18.29 -4.65
N GLU A 484 -35.40 18.99 -3.58
CA GLU A 484 -36.29 19.87 -2.81
C GLU A 484 -36.14 21.35 -3.15
N GLY A 485 -35.08 21.75 -3.86
CA GLY A 485 -34.81 23.15 -4.19
C GLY A 485 -34.49 24.01 -2.96
N HIS A 486 -33.90 23.42 -1.92
CA HIS A 486 -33.63 24.10 -0.65
C HIS A 486 -32.45 25.09 -0.78
N GLU A 487 -32.75 26.38 -0.92
CA GLU A 487 -31.74 27.43 -1.19
C GLU A 487 -30.58 27.46 -0.19
N ASP A 488 -30.82 27.13 1.07
CA ASP A 488 -29.74 27.14 2.08
C ASP A 488 -28.78 25.96 1.93
N ALA A 489 -29.24 24.81 1.44
CA ALA A 489 -28.36 23.67 1.14
C ALA A 489 -27.46 24.04 -0.06
N GLU A 490 -28.01 24.70 -1.07
CA GLU A 490 -27.25 25.16 -2.24
C GLU A 490 -26.14 26.15 -1.81
N LYS A 491 -26.47 27.10 -0.94
CA LYS A 491 -25.49 28.06 -0.38
C LYS A 491 -24.40 27.34 0.41
N LEU A 492 -24.75 26.33 1.21
CA LEU A 492 -23.80 25.56 1.99
C LEU A 492 -22.87 24.72 1.09
N LEU A 493 -23.38 24.11 0.02
CA LEU A 493 -22.57 23.35 -0.93
C LEU A 493 -21.60 24.26 -1.70
N ARG A 494 -22.04 25.45 -2.12
CA ARG A 494 -21.17 26.47 -2.71
C ARG A 494 -20.08 26.92 -1.72
N GLN A 495 -20.44 27.14 -0.46
CA GLN A 495 -19.48 27.47 0.59
C GLN A 495 -18.47 26.33 0.84
N ALA A 496 -18.91 25.06 0.78
CA ALA A 496 -18.02 23.91 0.88
C ALA A 496 -16.98 23.92 -0.26
N GLY A 497 -17.39 24.20 -1.50
CA GLY A 497 -16.47 24.33 -2.63
C GLY A 497 -15.42 25.43 -2.48
N GLU A 498 -15.76 26.54 -1.83
CA GLU A 498 -14.80 27.61 -1.52
C GLU A 498 -13.81 27.21 -0.42
N ASN A 499 -14.30 26.53 0.63
CA ASN A 499 -13.50 26.13 1.79
C ASN A 499 -12.59 24.93 1.51
N HIS A 500 -13.03 24.01 0.65
CA HIS A 500 -12.41 22.70 0.38
C HIS A 500 -12.11 22.51 -1.10
N ALA A 501 -11.50 23.51 -1.72
CA ALA A 501 -11.20 23.52 -3.15
C ALA A 501 -10.16 22.46 -3.59
N ASP A 502 -9.54 21.76 -2.64
CA ASP A 502 -8.61 20.64 -2.84
C ASP A 502 -9.28 19.27 -2.70
N ASN A 503 -10.55 19.20 -2.29
CA ASN A 503 -11.28 17.96 -2.12
C ASN A 503 -12.07 17.60 -3.41
N PRO A 504 -11.74 16.50 -4.10
CA PRO A 504 -12.40 16.13 -5.34
C PRO A 504 -13.90 15.84 -5.16
N ALA A 505 -14.32 15.23 -4.03
CA ALA A 505 -15.73 14.91 -3.79
C ALA A 505 -16.58 16.19 -3.72
N VAL A 506 -16.08 17.23 -3.03
CA VAL A 506 -16.75 18.53 -2.93
C VAL A 506 -16.89 19.19 -4.31
N LEU A 507 -15.81 19.17 -5.11
CA LEU A 507 -15.83 19.73 -6.46
C LEU A 507 -16.79 18.97 -7.39
N THR A 508 -16.83 17.64 -7.27
CA THR A 508 -17.75 16.78 -8.03
C THR A 508 -19.20 17.09 -7.66
N SER A 509 -19.58 17.10 -6.37
CA SER A 509 -20.94 17.42 -5.93
C SER A 509 -21.37 18.83 -6.36
N LEU A 510 -20.49 19.82 -6.24
CA LEU A 510 -20.79 21.19 -6.69
C LEU A 510 -20.91 21.29 -8.22
N ALA A 511 -20.09 20.57 -8.97
CA ALA A 511 -20.22 20.51 -10.42
C ALA A 511 -21.53 19.83 -10.83
N THR A 512 -21.94 18.74 -10.17
CA THR A 512 -23.23 18.07 -10.41
C THR A 512 -24.40 19.02 -10.19
N LEU A 513 -24.44 19.69 -9.02
CA LEU A 513 -25.46 20.70 -8.71
C LEU A 513 -25.58 21.75 -9.83
N LEU A 514 -24.45 22.26 -10.32
CA LEU A 514 -24.43 23.31 -11.34
C LEU A 514 -24.85 22.79 -12.71
N LEU A 515 -24.44 21.57 -13.09
CA LEU A 515 -24.83 20.95 -14.36
C LEU A 515 -26.34 20.71 -14.47
N GLU A 516 -27.00 20.48 -13.33
CA GLU A 516 -28.46 20.30 -13.25
C GLU A 516 -29.23 21.61 -13.05
N SER A 517 -28.52 22.72 -12.78
CA SER A 517 -29.10 24.05 -12.62
C SER A 517 -29.42 24.74 -13.95
N ASP A 518 -30.07 25.90 -13.87
CA ASP A 518 -30.32 26.78 -15.03
C ASP A 518 -29.04 27.38 -15.65
N GLU A 519 -27.89 27.28 -14.97
CA GLU A 519 -26.62 27.92 -15.38
C GLU A 519 -25.44 26.91 -15.44
N PRO A 520 -25.51 25.87 -16.28
CA PRO A 520 -24.52 24.77 -16.32
C PRO A 520 -23.10 25.22 -16.67
N GLU A 521 -22.96 26.34 -17.37
CA GLU A 521 -21.66 26.93 -17.71
C GLU A 521 -20.82 27.30 -16.48
N GLN A 522 -21.45 27.54 -15.32
CA GLN A 522 -20.73 27.81 -14.08
C GLN A 522 -19.98 26.58 -13.55
N ALA A 523 -20.43 25.37 -13.90
CA ALA A 523 -19.75 24.14 -13.52
C ALA A 523 -18.32 24.10 -14.06
N ARG A 524 -18.06 24.77 -15.20
CA ARG A 524 -16.74 24.78 -15.87
C ARG A 524 -15.60 25.15 -14.93
N VAL A 525 -15.79 26.16 -14.08
CA VAL A 525 -14.77 26.64 -13.14
C VAL A 525 -14.38 25.56 -12.14
N TRP A 526 -15.34 24.76 -11.68
CA TRP A 526 -15.13 23.71 -10.69
C TRP A 526 -14.59 22.43 -11.32
N LEU A 527 -15.05 22.09 -12.53
CA LEU A 527 -14.53 21.00 -13.33
C LEU A 527 -13.06 21.22 -13.69
N ASP A 528 -12.66 22.45 -14.03
CA ASP A 528 -11.25 22.77 -14.29
C ASP A 528 -10.41 22.60 -13.03
N LYS A 529 -10.87 23.10 -11.87
CA LYS A 529 -10.20 22.83 -10.58
C LYS A 529 -10.04 21.33 -10.32
N LEU A 530 -11.10 20.54 -10.53
CA LEU A 530 -11.09 19.09 -10.35
C LEU A 530 -10.04 18.42 -11.25
N LEU A 531 -9.96 18.82 -12.52
CA LEU A 531 -9.02 18.25 -13.49
C LEU A 531 -7.58 18.74 -13.28
N GLU A 532 -7.40 19.89 -12.64
CA GLU A 532 -6.10 20.43 -12.18
C GLU A 532 -5.61 19.75 -10.90
N LEU A 533 -6.50 19.09 -10.13
CA LEU A 533 -6.09 18.42 -8.90
C LEU A 533 -5.02 17.34 -9.19
N PRO A 534 -3.86 17.42 -8.52
CA PRO A 534 -2.75 16.50 -8.75
C PRO A 534 -3.04 15.09 -8.25
N ARG A 535 -3.94 14.93 -7.28
CA ARG A 535 -4.47 13.64 -6.81
C ARG A 535 -5.98 13.67 -6.97
N ARG A 536 -6.47 12.82 -7.87
CA ARG A 536 -7.89 12.54 -8.07
C ARG A 536 -8.05 11.09 -8.46
N SER A 537 -9.20 10.50 -8.17
CA SER A 537 -9.47 9.14 -8.62
C SER A 537 -9.58 9.10 -10.16
N LEU A 538 -9.44 7.91 -10.74
CA LEU A 538 -9.68 7.73 -12.16
C LEU A 538 -11.14 8.00 -12.54
N ASP A 539 -12.05 7.91 -11.58
CA ASP A 539 -13.48 8.17 -11.77
C ASP A 539 -13.76 9.67 -11.71
N ASP A 540 -13.12 10.42 -10.81
CA ASP A 540 -13.13 11.89 -10.80
C ASP A 540 -12.58 12.46 -12.12
N ASP A 541 -11.48 11.89 -12.64
CA ASP A 541 -10.93 12.29 -13.93
C ASP A 541 -11.93 12.01 -15.08
N ALA A 542 -12.60 10.86 -15.04
CA ALA A 542 -13.59 10.50 -16.05
C ALA A 542 -14.83 11.40 -15.99
N PHE A 543 -15.35 11.63 -14.78
CA PHE A 543 -16.46 12.54 -14.51
C PHE A 543 -16.12 13.95 -15.02
N GLY A 544 -14.99 14.51 -14.57
CA GLY A 544 -14.58 15.86 -14.93
C GLY A 544 -14.46 16.04 -16.44
N ARG A 545 -13.83 15.08 -17.14
CA ARG A 545 -13.69 15.13 -18.60
C ARG A 545 -15.03 15.01 -19.33
N ARG A 546 -15.89 14.07 -18.89
CA ARG A 546 -17.22 13.88 -19.48
C ARG A 546 -18.07 15.13 -19.33
N ALA A 547 -18.13 15.70 -18.13
CA ALA A 547 -18.88 16.91 -17.84
C ALA A 547 -18.38 18.12 -18.65
N VAL A 548 -17.07 18.27 -18.82
CA VAL A 548 -16.51 19.32 -19.68
C VAL A 548 -16.91 19.14 -21.15
N LEU A 549 -16.86 17.91 -21.65
CA LEU A 549 -17.32 17.60 -23.01
C LEU A 549 -18.82 17.84 -23.17
N ALA A 550 -19.62 17.62 -22.13
CA ALA A 550 -21.05 17.89 -22.11
C ALA A 550 -21.36 19.39 -22.24
N LEU A 551 -20.49 20.27 -21.73
CA LEU A 551 -20.59 21.72 -21.91
C LEU A 551 -20.12 22.19 -23.30
N GLU A 552 -19.21 21.44 -23.96
CA GLU A 552 -18.61 21.86 -25.24
C GLU A 552 -19.29 21.30 -26.50
N ILE A 553 -19.99 20.17 -26.37
CA ILE A 553 -20.55 19.43 -27.49
C ILE A 553 -22.08 19.41 -27.35
N ASP A 554 -22.75 19.96 -28.36
CA ASP A 554 -24.21 19.93 -28.41
C ASP A 554 -24.75 18.48 -28.39
N ASP A 555 -25.77 18.27 -27.56
CA ASP A 555 -26.43 16.99 -27.31
C ASP A 555 -25.43 15.87 -26.93
N PHE A 556 -24.36 16.22 -26.21
CA PHE A 556 -23.29 15.27 -25.88
C PHE A 556 -23.80 14.02 -25.19
N GLU A 557 -24.61 14.15 -24.13
CA GLU A 557 -25.05 13.01 -23.33
C GLU A 557 -25.91 12.04 -24.15
N ASP A 558 -26.89 12.55 -24.89
CA ASP A 558 -27.72 11.74 -25.80
C ASP A 558 -26.88 11.03 -26.87
N ARG A 559 -25.92 11.75 -27.47
CA ARG A 559 -25.03 11.20 -28.51
C ARG A 559 -24.06 10.18 -27.93
N TYR A 560 -23.60 10.40 -26.70
CA TYR A 560 -22.69 9.50 -25.99
C TYR A 560 -23.42 8.22 -25.63
N GLU A 561 -24.60 8.29 -25.02
CA GLU A 561 -25.45 7.14 -24.75
C GLU A 561 -25.77 6.36 -26.04
N ALA A 562 -26.19 7.05 -27.10
CA ALA A 562 -26.44 6.43 -28.40
C ALA A 562 -25.20 5.74 -29.00
N ALA A 563 -24.00 6.29 -28.75
CA ALA A 563 -22.76 5.66 -29.18
C ALA A 563 -22.44 4.40 -28.35
N ILE A 564 -22.66 4.42 -27.03
CA ILE A 564 -22.51 3.23 -26.17
C ILE A 564 -23.47 2.12 -26.62
N ASP A 565 -24.73 2.46 -26.87
CA ASP A 565 -25.73 1.52 -27.40
C ASP A 565 -25.34 0.99 -28.78
N GLY A 566 -24.82 1.87 -29.65
CA GLY A 566 -24.31 1.51 -30.96
C GLY A 566 -23.16 0.51 -30.90
N VAL A 567 -22.24 0.66 -29.93
CA VAL A 567 -21.14 -0.29 -29.66
C VAL A 567 -21.67 -1.66 -29.27
N ASN A 568 -22.68 -1.70 -28.40
CA ASN A 568 -23.28 -2.94 -27.90
C ASN A 568 -24.21 -3.62 -28.92
N SER A 569 -24.59 -2.91 -29.98
CA SER A 569 -25.42 -3.46 -31.05
C SER A 569 -24.66 -4.46 -31.95
N ALA A 570 -25.40 -5.38 -32.58
CA ALA A 570 -24.85 -6.32 -33.56
C ALA A 570 -24.75 -5.72 -34.98
N GLY A 571 -25.15 -4.45 -35.17
CA GLY A 571 -25.25 -3.83 -36.48
C GLY A 571 -23.99 -3.06 -36.89
N ALA A 572 -23.36 -3.45 -37.99
CA ALA A 572 -22.16 -2.78 -38.51
C ALA A 572 -22.37 -1.27 -38.80
N LYS A 573 -23.62 -0.88 -39.14
CA LYS A 573 -23.97 0.52 -39.37
C LYS A 573 -23.91 1.33 -38.06
N GLN A 574 -24.56 0.83 -37.02
CA GLN A 574 -24.61 1.45 -35.69
C GLN A 574 -23.21 1.51 -35.05
N GLN A 575 -22.42 0.46 -35.19
CA GLN A 575 -21.01 0.46 -34.74
C GLN A 575 -20.16 1.51 -35.49
N SER A 576 -20.42 1.72 -36.78
CA SER A 576 -19.72 2.74 -37.57
C SER A 576 -20.13 4.16 -37.15
N GLU A 577 -21.42 4.39 -36.89
CA GLU A 577 -21.94 5.66 -36.38
C GLU A 577 -21.36 5.99 -35.00
N ALA A 578 -21.36 5.02 -34.08
CA ALA A 578 -20.71 5.15 -32.78
C ALA A 578 -19.21 5.47 -32.91
N ALA A 579 -18.50 4.78 -33.81
CA ALA A 579 -17.07 5.02 -34.04
C ALA A 579 -16.77 6.42 -34.60
N VAL A 580 -17.70 7.07 -35.31
CA VAL A 580 -17.54 8.45 -35.76
C VAL A 580 -17.60 9.40 -34.56
N PHE A 581 -18.62 9.27 -33.72
CA PHE A 581 -18.77 10.14 -32.56
C PHE A 581 -17.65 9.94 -31.53
N LEU A 582 -17.28 8.69 -31.23
CA LEU A 582 -16.20 8.41 -30.28
C LEU A 582 -14.86 8.98 -30.73
N ARG A 583 -14.58 9.08 -32.04
CA ARG A 583 -13.38 9.76 -32.56
C ARG A 583 -13.45 11.28 -32.38
N GLU A 584 -14.62 11.89 -32.51
CA GLU A 584 -14.83 13.30 -32.22
C GLU A 584 -14.53 13.60 -30.75
N VAL A 585 -15.04 12.77 -29.84
CA VAL A 585 -14.76 12.87 -28.40
C VAL A 585 -13.26 12.73 -28.11
N ILE A 586 -12.60 11.72 -28.69
CA ILE A 586 -11.15 11.52 -28.52
C ILE A 586 -10.33 12.68 -29.11
N ALA A 587 -10.79 13.29 -30.20
CA ALA A 587 -10.10 14.43 -30.81
C ALA A 587 -10.18 15.68 -29.91
N LYS A 588 -11.27 15.84 -29.16
CA LYS A 588 -11.46 16.90 -28.16
C LYS A 588 -10.67 16.63 -26.89
N ASP A 589 -10.77 15.42 -26.35
CA ASP A 589 -10.00 14.99 -25.18
C ASP A 589 -9.34 13.62 -25.39
N PRO A 590 -8.06 13.58 -25.79
CA PRO A 590 -7.32 12.34 -25.96
C PRO A 590 -7.04 11.58 -24.65
N ARG A 591 -7.18 12.22 -23.49
CA ARG A 591 -6.91 11.65 -22.17
C ARG A 591 -8.14 11.01 -21.54
N TYR A 592 -9.33 11.20 -22.11
CA TYR A 592 -10.53 10.50 -21.67
C TYR A 592 -10.46 9.02 -22.10
N TRP A 593 -10.24 8.12 -21.14
CA TRP A 593 -9.93 6.72 -21.41
C TRP A 593 -11.11 5.91 -21.99
N GLN A 594 -12.34 6.20 -21.54
CA GLN A 594 -13.53 5.40 -21.85
C GLN A 594 -13.87 5.43 -23.35
N PRO A 595 -13.84 6.58 -24.05
CA PRO A 595 -14.00 6.63 -25.50
C PRO A 595 -13.01 5.74 -26.28
N HIS A 596 -11.76 5.61 -25.83
CA HIS A 596 -10.80 4.70 -26.49
C HIS A 596 -11.23 3.23 -26.34
N LEU A 597 -11.69 2.82 -25.15
CA LEU A 597 -12.21 1.47 -24.94
C LEU A 597 -13.45 1.22 -25.81
N MET A 598 -14.41 2.13 -25.78
CA MET A 598 -15.65 2.03 -26.57
C MET A 598 -15.36 1.99 -28.07
N LEU A 599 -14.44 2.83 -28.54
CA LEU A 599 -14.05 2.86 -29.95
C LEU A 599 -13.37 1.56 -30.35
N ALA A 600 -12.51 0.99 -29.50
CA ALA A 600 -11.91 -0.31 -29.76
C ALA A 600 -12.95 -1.41 -29.95
N LEU A 601 -14.00 -1.42 -29.13
CA LEU A 601 -15.11 -2.37 -29.25
C LEU A 601 -15.91 -2.15 -30.55
N ALA A 602 -16.19 -0.89 -30.90
CA ALA A 602 -16.91 -0.52 -32.12
C ALA A 602 -16.17 -0.97 -33.40
N VAL A 603 -14.87 -0.67 -33.48
CA VAL A 603 -14.09 -0.85 -34.72
C VAL A 603 -13.56 -2.27 -34.91
N ARG A 604 -13.63 -3.12 -33.88
CA ARG A 604 -13.06 -4.47 -33.93
C ARG A 604 -13.64 -5.32 -35.06
N GLN A 605 -14.95 -5.22 -35.30
CA GLN A 605 -15.63 -5.99 -36.34
C GLN A 605 -15.56 -5.32 -37.72
N THR A 606 -15.53 -3.99 -37.77
CA THR A 606 -15.62 -3.20 -39.01
C THR A 606 -14.25 -2.87 -39.61
N GLU A 607 -13.26 -2.55 -38.78
CA GLU A 607 -11.90 -2.13 -39.18
C GLU A 607 -10.82 -3.14 -38.78
N GLY A 608 -11.16 -4.06 -37.89
CA GLY A 608 -10.34 -5.22 -37.54
C GLY A 608 -9.58 -5.10 -36.22
N ASP A 609 -8.99 -6.23 -35.82
CA ASP A 609 -8.34 -6.39 -34.52
C ASP A 609 -7.11 -5.46 -34.32
N ALA A 610 -6.46 -4.99 -35.39
CA ALA A 610 -5.32 -4.07 -35.31
C ALA A 610 -5.72 -2.65 -34.87
N ALA A 611 -6.81 -2.12 -35.44
CA ALA A 611 -7.36 -0.82 -35.05
C ALA A 611 -7.86 -0.85 -33.60
N ALA A 612 -8.58 -1.91 -33.23
CA ALA A 612 -9.03 -2.12 -31.86
C ALA A 612 -7.86 -2.17 -30.86
N LEU A 613 -6.78 -2.90 -31.19
CA LEU A 613 -5.61 -3.00 -30.33
C LEU A 613 -4.94 -1.65 -30.10
N SER A 614 -4.85 -0.80 -31.13
CA SER A 614 -4.28 0.56 -31.00
C SER A 614 -5.04 1.40 -29.97
N HIS A 615 -6.38 1.37 -30.00
CA HIS A 615 -7.20 2.11 -29.05
C HIS A 615 -7.15 1.50 -27.64
N LEU A 616 -7.15 0.16 -27.51
CA LEU A 616 -6.95 -0.49 -26.21
C LEU A 616 -5.58 -0.18 -25.60
N MET A 617 -4.53 -0.05 -26.42
CA MET A 617 -3.20 0.36 -25.94
C MET A 617 -3.18 1.79 -25.39
N ASN A 618 -3.98 2.70 -25.98
CA ASN A 618 -4.16 4.03 -25.40
C ASN A 618 -4.97 3.96 -24.10
N ALA A 619 -6.06 3.18 -24.07
CA ALA A 619 -6.89 3.01 -22.89
C ALA A 619 -6.11 2.41 -21.71
N VAL A 620 -5.30 1.37 -21.92
CA VAL A 620 -4.48 0.75 -20.84
C VAL A 620 -3.35 1.66 -20.38
N ARG A 621 -2.88 2.60 -21.21
CA ARG A 621 -1.91 3.61 -20.77
C ARG A 621 -2.56 4.61 -19.81
N LEU A 622 -3.84 4.90 -20.00
CA LEU A 622 -4.61 5.80 -19.15
C LEU A 622 -5.16 5.09 -17.90
N ARG A 623 -5.56 3.81 -18.02
CA ARG A 623 -5.95 2.94 -16.90
C ARG A 623 -5.08 1.66 -16.87
N PRO A 624 -3.90 1.71 -16.24
CA PRO A 624 -2.97 0.58 -16.24
C PRO A 624 -3.46 -0.61 -15.42
N ASN A 625 -4.37 -0.45 -14.46
CA ASN A 625 -4.82 -1.57 -13.63
C ASN A 625 -6.24 -2.04 -13.99
N ASP A 626 -6.76 -1.66 -15.16
CA ASP A 626 -8.07 -2.10 -15.60
C ASP A 626 -8.03 -3.54 -16.14
N ALA A 627 -8.72 -4.44 -15.42
CA ALA A 627 -8.79 -5.85 -15.76
C ALA A 627 -9.46 -6.10 -17.11
N GLN A 628 -10.56 -5.37 -17.40
CA GLN A 628 -11.35 -5.55 -18.62
C GLN A 628 -10.54 -5.16 -19.85
N ILE A 629 -9.86 -4.01 -19.83
CA ILE A 629 -9.02 -3.54 -20.93
C ILE A 629 -7.89 -4.55 -21.19
N ARG A 630 -7.21 -5.02 -20.13
CA ARG A 630 -6.11 -5.99 -20.27
C ARG A 630 -6.57 -7.35 -20.80
N GLN A 631 -7.74 -7.84 -20.37
CA GLN A 631 -8.31 -9.06 -20.93
C GLN A 631 -8.64 -8.93 -22.42
N LEU A 632 -9.20 -7.80 -22.84
CA LEU A 632 -9.50 -7.53 -24.25
C LEU A 632 -8.22 -7.50 -25.11
N ILE A 633 -7.16 -6.85 -24.62
CA ILE A 633 -5.84 -6.86 -25.27
C ILE A 633 -5.32 -8.30 -25.41
N ALA A 634 -5.34 -9.07 -24.32
CA ALA A 634 -4.84 -10.44 -24.30
C ALA A 634 -5.64 -11.35 -25.26
N ALA A 635 -6.96 -11.22 -25.31
CA ALA A 635 -7.82 -11.97 -26.21
C ALA A 635 -7.50 -11.66 -27.68
N ILE A 636 -7.27 -10.40 -28.03
CA ILE A 636 -6.89 -9.98 -29.38
C ILE A 636 -5.48 -10.49 -29.73
N MET A 637 -4.50 -10.31 -28.85
CA MET A 637 -3.12 -10.76 -29.08
C MET A 637 -3.04 -12.28 -29.27
N ARG A 638 -3.77 -13.05 -28.44
CA ARG A 638 -3.86 -14.51 -28.59
C ARG A 638 -4.43 -14.90 -29.95
N LYS A 639 -5.52 -14.25 -30.40
CA LYS A 639 -6.12 -14.47 -31.73
C LYS A 639 -5.16 -14.13 -32.88
N GLN A 640 -4.31 -13.13 -32.69
CA GLN A 640 -3.26 -12.74 -33.65
C GLN A 640 -2.04 -13.68 -33.64
N GLY A 641 -2.05 -14.77 -32.88
CA GLY A 641 -0.92 -15.70 -32.77
C GLY A 641 0.23 -15.19 -31.91
N ARG A 642 -0.04 -14.23 -31.02
CA ARG A 642 0.93 -13.64 -30.07
C ARG A 642 0.60 -14.02 -28.60
N PRO A 643 0.47 -15.32 -28.26
CA PRO A 643 0.02 -15.74 -26.93
C PRO A 643 1.03 -15.39 -25.82
N ARG A 644 2.33 -15.28 -26.12
CA ARG A 644 3.34 -14.88 -25.12
C ARG A 644 3.12 -13.46 -24.61
N GLU A 645 2.76 -12.52 -25.47
CA GLU A 645 2.48 -11.15 -25.05
C GLU A 645 1.15 -11.06 -24.30
N ALA A 646 0.16 -11.87 -24.69
CA ALA A 646 -1.11 -11.99 -23.97
C ALA A 646 -0.94 -12.48 -22.53
N VAL A 647 0.05 -13.36 -22.26
CA VAL A 647 0.37 -13.84 -20.91
C VAL A 647 0.74 -12.70 -19.98
N GLU A 648 1.52 -11.71 -20.42
CA GLU A 648 1.91 -10.57 -19.59
C GLU A 648 0.71 -9.71 -19.17
N HIS A 649 -0.24 -9.49 -20.08
CA HIS A 649 -1.47 -8.78 -19.76
C HIS A 649 -2.34 -9.56 -18.76
N LEU A 650 -2.50 -10.87 -18.94
CA LEU A 650 -3.33 -11.70 -18.07
C LEU A 650 -2.68 -11.97 -16.71
N ARG A 651 -1.34 -12.03 -16.61
CA ARG A 651 -0.63 -12.07 -15.32
C ARG A 651 -0.96 -10.84 -14.49
N ALA A 652 -1.00 -9.67 -15.11
CA ALA A 652 -1.41 -8.44 -14.42
C ALA A 652 -2.86 -8.52 -13.92
N VAL A 653 -3.78 -9.10 -14.70
CA VAL A 653 -5.19 -9.27 -14.28
C VAL A 653 -5.32 -10.25 -13.14
N VAL A 654 -4.66 -11.41 -13.22
CA VAL A 654 -4.68 -12.42 -12.15
C VAL A 654 -4.03 -11.90 -10.87
N ALA A 655 -3.03 -11.01 -10.97
CA ALA A 655 -2.45 -10.37 -9.81
C ALA A 655 -3.44 -9.43 -9.08
N LEU A 656 -4.38 -8.81 -9.81
CA LEU A 656 -5.41 -7.94 -9.21
C LEU A 656 -6.48 -8.73 -8.47
N ASN A 657 -6.88 -9.89 -9.01
CA ASN A 657 -7.80 -10.80 -8.33
C ASN A 657 -7.41 -12.26 -8.60
N PRO A 658 -6.63 -12.88 -7.70
CA PRO A 658 -6.17 -14.27 -7.86
C PRO A 658 -7.27 -15.32 -7.76
N ARG A 659 -8.45 -14.96 -7.22
CA ARG A 659 -9.60 -15.87 -7.03
C ARG A 659 -10.61 -15.81 -8.17
N ASP A 660 -10.50 -14.82 -9.04
CA ASP A 660 -11.34 -14.74 -10.23
C ASP A 660 -10.96 -15.87 -11.20
N VAL A 661 -11.94 -16.73 -11.45
CA VAL A 661 -11.77 -17.99 -12.19
C VAL A 661 -11.47 -17.72 -13.66
N ASP A 662 -12.15 -16.75 -14.26
CA ASP A 662 -12.08 -16.50 -15.71
C ASP A 662 -10.70 -15.99 -16.16
N PRO A 663 -10.08 -14.97 -15.52
CA PRO A 663 -8.72 -14.55 -15.84
C PRO A 663 -7.69 -15.66 -15.65
N VAL A 664 -7.81 -16.49 -14.62
CA VAL A 664 -6.87 -17.61 -14.35
C VAL A 664 -6.95 -18.65 -15.46
N ILE A 665 -8.16 -18.99 -15.92
CA ILE A 665 -8.35 -19.91 -17.06
C ILE A 665 -7.78 -19.30 -18.34
N ASN A 666 -8.08 -18.02 -18.60
CA ASN A 666 -7.57 -17.31 -19.76
C ASN A 666 -6.04 -17.29 -19.76
N LEU A 667 -5.42 -17.04 -18.60
CA LEU A 667 -3.96 -17.07 -18.41
C LEU A 667 -3.39 -18.46 -18.70
N ALA A 668 -3.91 -19.50 -18.05
CA ALA A 668 -3.43 -20.86 -18.22
C ALA A 668 -3.59 -21.36 -19.68
N THR A 669 -4.68 -20.96 -20.33
CA THR A 669 -4.91 -21.28 -21.74
C THR A 669 -3.95 -20.52 -22.66
N CYS A 670 -3.70 -19.23 -22.41
CA CYS A 670 -2.69 -18.46 -23.12
C CYS A 670 -1.28 -19.05 -22.94
N MET A 671 -0.91 -19.46 -21.73
CA MET A 671 0.36 -20.12 -21.44
C MET A 671 0.51 -21.44 -22.20
N ARG A 672 -0.54 -22.26 -22.25
CA ARG A 672 -0.56 -23.48 -23.09
C ARG A 672 -0.30 -23.14 -24.56
N ASP A 673 -1.02 -22.16 -25.10
CA ASP A 673 -0.87 -21.75 -26.51
C ASP A 673 0.52 -21.12 -26.77
N ALA A 674 1.19 -20.58 -25.74
CA ALA A 674 2.56 -20.07 -25.76
C ALA A 674 3.64 -21.15 -25.56
N ASN A 675 3.26 -22.43 -25.39
CA ASN A 675 4.11 -23.57 -25.02
C ASN A 675 4.78 -23.45 -23.63
N MET A 676 4.21 -22.67 -22.72
CA MET A 676 4.68 -22.48 -21.34
C MET A 676 4.01 -23.50 -20.40
N PHE A 677 4.21 -24.80 -20.69
CA PHE A 677 3.42 -25.88 -20.07
C PHE A 677 3.65 -26.05 -18.57
N ALA A 678 4.89 -25.87 -18.09
CA ALA A 678 5.21 -26.00 -16.67
C ALA A 678 4.49 -24.93 -15.84
N GLU A 679 4.53 -23.68 -16.30
CA GLU A 679 3.87 -22.55 -15.65
C GLU A 679 2.34 -22.66 -15.70
N ALA A 680 1.78 -23.10 -16.82
CA ALA A 680 0.35 -23.38 -16.93
C ALA A 680 -0.11 -24.45 -15.91
N ARG A 681 0.70 -25.50 -15.71
CA ARG A 681 0.43 -26.53 -14.71
C ARG A 681 0.51 -25.97 -13.29
N GLN A 682 1.53 -25.15 -13.01
CA GLN A 682 1.69 -24.52 -11.71
C GLN A 682 0.49 -23.62 -11.35
N ILE A 683 0.04 -22.78 -12.28
CA ILE A 683 -1.13 -21.91 -12.04
C ILE A 683 -2.41 -22.72 -11.84
N CYS A 684 -2.69 -23.73 -12.69
CA CYS A 684 -3.88 -24.55 -12.52
C CYS A 684 -3.86 -25.38 -11.22
N THR A 685 -2.69 -25.85 -10.78
CA THR A 685 -2.56 -26.58 -9.51
C THR A 685 -2.76 -25.68 -8.31
N ALA A 686 -2.18 -24.48 -8.31
CA ALA A 686 -2.43 -23.46 -7.29
C ALA A 686 -3.91 -23.06 -7.24
N ALA A 687 -4.54 -22.83 -8.39
CA ALA A 687 -5.96 -22.51 -8.47
C ALA A 687 -6.87 -23.63 -7.94
N LEU A 688 -6.52 -24.91 -8.17
CA LEU A 688 -7.24 -26.06 -7.62
C LEU A 688 -7.04 -26.25 -6.11
N GLN A 689 -5.96 -25.71 -5.53
CA GLN A 689 -5.80 -25.66 -4.07
C GLN A 689 -6.75 -24.63 -3.45
N MET A 690 -6.97 -23.51 -4.13
CA MET A 690 -7.89 -22.46 -3.68
C MET A 690 -9.36 -22.83 -3.91
N ILE A 691 -9.68 -23.42 -5.07
CA ILE A 691 -11.03 -23.83 -5.47
C ILE A 691 -11.00 -25.32 -5.85
N PRO A 692 -11.18 -26.23 -4.87
CA PRO A 692 -11.18 -27.66 -5.13
C PRO A 692 -12.26 -28.07 -6.14
N ASN A 693 -11.93 -29.03 -7.03
CA ASN A 693 -12.84 -29.62 -8.03
C ASN A 693 -13.39 -28.69 -9.13
N HIS A 694 -12.77 -27.54 -9.39
CA HIS A 694 -13.22 -26.68 -10.48
C HIS A 694 -13.00 -27.35 -11.87
N PRO A 695 -14.06 -27.58 -12.68
CA PRO A 695 -13.98 -28.42 -13.88
C PRO A 695 -13.10 -27.84 -14.98
N GLN A 696 -13.06 -26.51 -15.12
CA GLN A 696 -12.30 -25.85 -16.18
C GLN A 696 -10.78 -25.84 -15.89
N PHE A 697 -10.36 -25.69 -14.62
CA PHE A 697 -8.94 -25.81 -14.26
C PHE A 697 -8.43 -27.23 -14.53
N LYS A 698 -9.24 -28.24 -14.20
CA LYS A 698 -8.93 -29.64 -14.52
C LYS A 698 -8.85 -29.88 -16.03
N ALA A 699 -9.81 -29.34 -16.80
CA ALA A 699 -9.80 -29.47 -18.26
C ALA A 699 -8.56 -28.84 -18.91
N VAL A 700 -8.11 -27.67 -18.44
CA VAL A 700 -6.87 -27.06 -18.92
C VAL A 700 -5.67 -27.93 -18.56
N LEU A 701 -5.58 -28.40 -17.32
CA LEU A 701 -4.48 -29.24 -16.83
C LEU A 701 -4.38 -30.58 -17.57
N ASP A 702 -5.51 -31.23 -17.83
CA ASP A 702 -5.60 -32.47 -18.61
C ASP A 702 -5.20 -32.26 -20.09
N SER A 703 -5.32 -31.02 -20.60
CA SER A 703 -4.90 -30.66 -21.97
C SER A 703 -3.40 -30.40 -22.11
N LEU A 704 -2.64 -30.34 -21.01
CA LEU A 704 -1.19 -30.12 -21.03
C LEU A 704 -0.42 -31.43 -21.30
N PRO A 705 0.69 -31.38 -22.06
CA PRO A 705 1.53 -32.56 -22.28
C PRO A 705 2.12 -33.08 -20.96
N LYS A 706 2.14 -34.40 -20.76
CA LYS A 706 2.73 -35.04 -19.58
C LYS A 706 4.23 -34.70 -19.50
N GLU A 707 4.73 -34.46 -18.28
CA GLU A 707 6.17 -34.34 -18.02
C GLU A 707 6.90 -35.60 -18.54
N ALA A 708 8.02 -35.39 -19.23
CA ALA A 708 8.83 -36.44 -19.84
C ALA A 708 9.79 -37.08 -18.83
#